data_AF-A0A5Q2NIZ0-F1
#
_entry.id   AF-A0A5Q2NIZ0-F1
#
_cell.length_a   1.000
_cell.length_b   1.000
_cell.length_c   1.000
_cell.angle_alpha   90.00
_cell.angle_beta   90.00
_cell.angle_gamma   90.00
#
_symmetry.space_group_name_H-M   'P 1'
#
loop_
_entity.id
_entity.type
_entity.pdbx_description
1 polymer ?
#
loop_
_entity_poly.entity_id
_entity_poly.type
_entity_poly.pdbx_seq_one_letter_code
_entity_poly.pdbx_strand_id
1 'polypeptide(L)'
;MLLVKALFNRAVLAALLAVALIVPAVPAGTASAAADTSAVLRQAGDALLSSGIRSDWDAIAASQAGYELPASYLSKLSDAVRKDAPAFRNVTDFERTALAVTAAGQDATAYGGIDLIERITSSDRMLSQGINGPIYALLALDYGEYEVPAGAKWSRDKLVAELLKAQAADGSYAFAGEKAGSPDLTGAALTALAPYIGQPEVKQAGERAVAWIKSQQDKDGGFTSYGESSSESVAQIVIGLASIGYDPAGADFTRDGASLIDKLLTFRGADGSFSHALPLAPNAYGAYQSVQALVAYEKFKAGTGRLYSKPAASVSVRVEGPSSTIGSGVTRAVYALDALTQVGAAKKLDVVVKEMSFGKYVDAIGGIAGGTFGGYDGWMYAVERRGAWINPSVGMGDFKLSAGDRLVVFYGDGTKLISRIAAEPRQPRDDEPFAVQVSQQEWDYTANAFTVTPAAGVAVSAGSVTVTTDAYGNASFPALPAGSYELTVTGYSPSKAPSVLKHAVPLTVGSTKIKFADEKKIAPWALKSVKNGYASGLLSGTGTGEAPTFSPKDRLTRAQFAALAVRLLGLDAGMDAAAPSFTDVKAGSWYEGAVRAAAAQGIVSGTGDGKFQPDAPVTRQDMAVILARVLKLDATAAGDGSIRDLAAASAYARGSIAAVHASGLMVGDSAGNFQPKAQVSREMAAVAIVNAYESLK
;
A
#
# COMPACT_ATOMS: atom_id res chain seq x y z
N MET A 1 33.17 -44.68 56.37
CA MET A 1 32.10 -45.09 55.43
C MET A 1 31.75 -43.85 54.63
N LEU A 2 31.99 -43.88 53.31
CA LEU A 2 31.86 -42.77 52.33
C LEU A 2 32.68 -41.50 52.64
N LEU A 3 33.87 -41.37 52.00
CA LEU A 3 34.40 -40.14 51.38
C LEU A 3 35.85 -40.33 50.83
N VAL A 4 36.11 -39.74 49.67
CA VAL A 4 37.38 -39.12 49.19
C VAL A 4 38.51 -40.00 48.60
N LYS A 5 38.78 -39.79 47.30
CA LYS A 5 40.07 -39.51 46.61
C LYS A 5 39.82 -39.71 45.09
N ALA A 6 40.22 -38.82 44.17
CA ALA A 6 41.61 -38.56 43.84
C ALA A 6 41.81 -37.29 42.99
N LEU A 7 42.95 -36.63 43.24
CA LEU A 7 43.67 -35.70 42.37
C LEU A 7 44.31 -36.47 41.20
N PHE A 8 44.46 -35.85 40.02
CA PHE A 8 45.75 -35.58 39.36
C PHE A 8 45.61 -34.89 37.98
N ASN A 9 46.46 -33.89 37.78
CA ASN A 9 46.75 -33.07 36.59
C ASN A 9 46.72 -33.76 35.21
N ARG A 10 46.29 -33.00 34.18
CA ARG A 10 47.15 -32.64 33.03
C ARG A 10 46.58 -31.48 32.20
N ALA A 11 47.42 -30.46 32.06
CA ALA A 11 47.27 -29.29 31.18
C ALA A 11 47.45 -29.67 29.69
N VAL A 12 46.97 -28.80 28.77
CA VAL A 12 47.70 -28.24 27.60
C VAL A 12 46.74 -27.47 26.66
N LEU A 13 47.25 -26.34 26.12
CA LEU A 13 46.75 -25.48 25.01
C LEU A 13 45.60 -24.49 25.35
N ALA A 14 45.62 -23.20 25.01
CA ALA A 14 46.52 -22.38 24.20
C ALA A 14 46.38 -20.90 24.62
N ALA A 15 47.48 -20.15 24.54
CA ALA A 15 47.54 -18.72 24.76
C ALA A 15 47.08 -17.95 23.51
N LEU A 16 46.43 -16.80 23.70
CA LEU A 16 46.56 -15.63 22.82
C LEU A 16 46.20 -14.34 23.59
N LEU A 17 47.15 -13.41 23.55
CA LEU A 17 47.21 -12.12 24.22
C LEU A 17 45.97 -11.24 23.97
N ALA A 18 45.44 -10.64 25.05
CA ALA A 18 44.63 -9.42 24.98
C ALA A 18 45.49 -8.25 25.46
N VAL A 19 45.73 -7.28 24.58
CA VAL A 19 46.31 -5.97 24.90
C VAL A 19 45.22 -5.16 25.59
N ALA A 20 45.41 -4.88 26.89
CA ALA A 20 44.54 -3.99 27.66
C ALA A 20 44.90 -2.53 27.36
N LEU A 21 44.02 -1.82 26.66
CA LEU A 21 44.03 -0.35 26.63
C LEU A 21 43.24 0.16 27.84
N ILE A 22 43.93 0.89 28.69
CA ILE A 22 43.38 1.58 29.86
C ILE A 22 42.54 2.77 29.37
N VAL A 23 41.22 2.70 29.57
CA VAL A 23 40.31 3.84 29.40
C VAL A 23 40.20 4.55 30.76
N PRO A 24 40.38 5.88 30.85
CA PRO A 24 40.18 6.59 32.10
C PRO A 24 38.71 6.61 32.50
N ALA A 25 38.44 6.40 33.79
CA ALA A 25 37.11 6.39 34.36
C ALA A 25 36.41 7.75 34.16
N VAL A 26 35.25 7.73 33.50
CA VAL A 26 34.30 8.84 33.47
C VAL A 26 33.66 8.95 34.86
N PRO A 27 33.56 10.13 35.48
CA PRO A 27 32.92 10.27 36.78
C PRO A 27 31.42 9.95 36.65
N ALA A 28 30.93 9.14 37.58
CA ALA A 28 29.53 8.73 37.66
C ALA A 28 28.63 9.94 37.99
N GLY A 29 28.14 10.61 36.95
CA GLY A 29 26.87 11.31 37.02
C GLY A 29 25.75 10.28 36.94
N THR A 30 24.86 10.26 37.92
CA THR A 30 23.72 9.33 38.00
C THR A 30 22.73 9.62 36.88
N ALA A 31 22.94 9.00 35.72
CA ALA A 31 21.86 8.71 34.80
C ALA A 31 20.94 7.70 35.50
N SER A 32 19.68 8.08 35.72
CA SER A 32 18.64 7.09 35.99
C SER A 32 18.70 6.07 34.85
N ALA A 33 18.90 4.79 35.19
CA ALA A 33 18.86 3.71 34.22
C ALA A 33 17.41 3.58 33.74
N ALA A 34 17.02 4.39 32.75
CA ALA A 34 15.73 4.26 32.08
C ALA A 34 15.59 2.79 31.65
N ALA A 35 14.51 2.14 32.07
CA ALA A 35 14.23 0.74 31.76
C ALA A 35 14.46 0.46 30.27
N ASP A 36 14.88 -0.77 29.92
CA ASP A 36 14.96 -1.24 28.54
C ASP A 36 13.55 -1.23 27.91
N THR A 37 13.20 -0.05 27.43
CA THR A 37 11.87 0.33 26.92
C THR A 37 11.59 -0.37 25.60
N SER A 38 12.64 -0.83 24.91
CA SER A 38 12.55 -1.63 23.68
C SER A 38 12.06 -3.04 23.97
N ALA A 39 12.57 -3.69 25.03
CA ALA A 39 12.07 -4.98 25.47
C ALA A 39 10.62 -4.89 25.97
N VAL A 40 10.29 -3.82 26.69
CA VAL A 40 8.91 -3.57 27.15
C VAL A 40 7.96 -3.34 25.98
N LEU A 41 8.34 -2.50 25.01
CA LEU A 41 7.56 -2.22 23.81
C LEU A 41 7.24 -3.51 23.05
N ARG A 42 8.22 -4.40 22.89
CA ARG A 42 8.00 -5.70 22.22
C ARG A 42 6.95 -6.53 22.96
N GLN A 43 7.07 -6.67 24.28
CA GLN A 43 6.11 -7.46 25.06
C GLN A 43 4.71 -6.84 25.02
N ALA A 44 4.61 -5.51 25.04
CA ALA A 44 3.34 -4.80 24.92
C ALA A 44 2.70 -4.97 23.54
N GLY A 45 3.50 -4.93 22.46
CA GLY A 45 3.06 -5.19 21.09
C GLY A 45 2.61 -6.65 20.90
N ASP A 46 3.35 -7.61 21.45
CA ASP A 46 3.00 -9.03 21.42
C ASP A 46 1.67 -9.29 22.15
N ALA A 47 1.45 -8.64 23.30
CA ALA A 47 0.19 -8.72 24.04
C ALA A 47 -0.98 -8.13 23.24
N LEU A 48 -0.76 -6.98 22.58
CA LEU A 48 -1.75 -6.33 21.72
C LEU A 48 -2.19 -7.26 20.58
N LEU A 49 -1.23 -7.88 19.88
CA LEU A 49 -1.51 -8.84 18.81
C LEU A 49 -2.20 -10.11 19.31
N SER A 50 -1.74 -10.66 20.44
CA SER A 50 -2.28 -11.89 21.02
C SER A 50 -3.73 -11.74 21.47
N SER A 51 -4.14 -10.54 21.86
CA SER A 51 -5.55 -10.22 22.18
C SER A 51 -6.46 -10.10 20.96
N GLY A 52 -5.88 -10.15 19.75
CA GLY A 52 -6.52 -9.80 18.49
C GLY A 52 -6.61 -8.28 18.32
N ILE A 53 -6.47 -7.80 17.08
CA ILE A 53 -6.73 -6.38 16.77
C ILE A 53 -8.24 -6.13 16.89
N ARG A 54 -8.67 -5.44 17.97
CA ARG A 54 -10.09 -5.21 18.28
C ARG A 54 -10.60 -3.88 17.75
N SER A 55 -9.71 -2.94 17.48
CA SER A 55 -10.05 -1.60 17.03
C SER A 55 -9.03 -1.05 16.02
N ASP A 56 -9.41 0.02 15.33
CA ASP A 56 -8.49 0.79 14.49
C ASP A 56 -7.29 1.32 15.28
N TRP A 57 -7.48 1.67 16.56
CA TRP A 57 -6.41 2.16 17.42
C TRP A 57 -5.41 1.06 17.81
N ASP A 58 -5.88 -0.17 18.06
CA ASP A 58 -4.99 -1.33 18.23
C ASP A 58 -4.15 -1.54 16.96
N ALA A 59 -4.77 -1.41 15.78
CA ALA A 59 -4.06 -1.57 14.51
C ALA A 59 -3.01 -0.47 14.29
N ILE A 60 -3.35 0.79 14.58
CA ILE A 60 -2.41 1.90 14.46
C ILE A 60 -1.21 1.68 15.40
N ALA A 61 -1.45 1.32 16.66
CA ALA A 61 -0.39 1.07 17.64
C ALA A 61 0.48 -0.14 17.24
N ALA A 62 -0.11 -1.25 16.79
CA ALA A 62 0.63 -2.42 16.32
C ALA A 62 1.55 -2.08 15.13
N SER A 63 1.01 -1.36 14.14
CA SER A 63 1.79 -0.92 12.97
C SER A 63 2.93 0.03 13.37
N GLN A 64 2.66 1.00 14.25
CA GLN A 64 3.67 1.93 14.76
C GLN A 64 4.77 1.22 15.56
N ALA A 65 4.44 0.12 16.25
CA ALA A 65 5.41 -0.74 16.92
C ALA A 65 6.17 -1.70 15.97
N GLY A 66 5.90 -1.63 14.66
CA GLY A 66 6.62 -2.38 13.63
C GLY A 66 6.00 -3.73 13.26
N TYR A 67 4.79 -4.03 13.72
CA TYR A 67 4.11 -5.29 13.41
C TYR A 67 3.30 -5.20 12.11
N GLU A 68 3.27 -6.31 11.37
CA GLU A 68 2.35 -6.46 10.25
C GLU A 68 0.91 -6.65 10.76
N LEU A 69 -0.04 -5.98 10.10
CA LEU A 69 -1.44 -6.08 10.48
C LEU A 69 -2.05 -7.40 9.97
N PRO A 70 -2.84 -8.11 10.79
CA PRO A 70 -3.49 -9.34 10.36
C PRO A 70 -4.40 -9.12 9.14
N ALA A 71 -4.36 -10.04 8.17
CA ALA A 71 -5.21 -9.99 6.97
C ALA A 71 -6.72 -9.90 7.32
N SER A 72 -7.13 -10.51 8.43
CA SER A 72 -8.50 -10.42 8.97
C SER A 72 -8.91 -8.98 9.33
N TYR A 73 -8.00 -8.19 9.89
CA TYR A 73 -8.23 -6.77 10.16
C TYR A 73 -8.25 -5.96 8.85
N LEU A 74 -7.27 -6.19 7.96
CA LEU A 74 -7.21 -5.49 6.67
C LEU A 74 -8.49 -5.67 5.85
N SER A 75 -9.06 -6.88 5.86
CA SER A 75 -10.34 -7.13 5.19
C SER A 75 -11.51 -6.39 5.85
N LYS A 76 -11.56 -6.33 7.19
CA LYS A 76 -12.61 -5.58 7.91
C LYS A 76 -12.49 -4.09 7.65
N LEU A 77 -11.27 -3.55 7.64
CA LEU A 77 -11.01 -2.16 7.32
C LEU A 77 -11.48 -1.82 5.90
N SER A 78 -11.17 -2.69 4.92
CA SER A 78 -11.65 -2.53 3.53
C SER A 78 -13.18 -2.51 3.43
N ASP A 79 -13.85 -3.40 4.16
CA ASP A 79 -15.31 -3.44 4.21
C ASP A 79 -15.90 -2.22 4.92
N ALA A 80 -15.31 -1.77 6.03
CA ALA A 80 -15.75 -0.59 6.77
C ALA A 80 -15.65 0.67 5.92
N VAL A 81 -14.57 0.84 5.17
CA VAL A 81 -14.45 1.98 4.25
C VAL A 81 -15.52 1.91 3.15
N ARG A 82 -15.71 0.76 2.51
CA ARG A 82 -16.67 0.64 1.40
C ARG A 82 -18.13 0.79 1.82
N LYS A 83 -18.51 0.18 2.95
CA LYS A 83 -19.91 0.02 3.36
C LYS A 83 -20.34 1.08 4.37
N ASP A 84 -19.48 1.37 5.33
CA ASP A 84 -19.86 2.14 6.51
C ASP A 84 -19.45 3.62 6.39
N ALA A 85 -18.30 3.92 5.79
CA ALA A 85 -17.82 5.30 5.66
C ALA A 85 -18.78 6.26 4.92
N PRO A 86 -19.56 5.83 3.89
CA PRO A 86 -20.61 6.68 3.30
C PRO A 86 -21.69 7.14 4.30
N ALA A 87 -21.87 6.41 5.40
CA ALA A 87 -22.85 6.71 6.45
C ALA A 87 -22.25 7.45 7.66
N PHE A 88 -20.93 7.64 7.72
CA PHE A 88 -20.28 8.35 8.82
C PHE A 88 -20.83 9.77 8.98
N ARG A 89 -21.03 10.17 10.23
CA ARG A 89 -21.63 11.47 10.59
C ARG A 89 -20.66 12.39 11.29
N ASN A 90 -19.67 11.83 11.97
CA ASN A 90 -18.63 12.56 12.67
C ASN A 90 -17.37 12.59 11.81
N VAL A 91 -16.67 13.73 11.84
CA VAL A 91 -15.39 13.85 11.13
C VAL A 91 -14.34 12.89 11.70
N THR A 92 -14.40 12.63 13.01
CA THR A 92 -13.47 11.73 13.72
C THR A 92 -13.57 10.27 13.28
N ASP A 93 -14.71 9.84 12.74
CA ASP A 93 -14.82 8.51 12.13
C ASP A 93 -13.95 8.43 10.86
N PHE A 94 -14.00 9.46 10.01
CA PHE A 94 -13.14 9.55 8.82
C PHE A 94 -11.66 9.68 9.20
N GLU A 95 -11.32 10.49 10.20
CA GLU A 95 -9.94 10.72 10.65
C GLU A 95 -9.33 9.44 11.22
N ARG A 96 -10.03 8.76 12.13
CA ARG A 96 -9.62 7.46 12.69
C ARG A 96 -9.40 6.42 11.59
N THR A 97 -10.35 6.31 10.66
CA THR A 97 -10.25 5.35 9.56
C THR A 97 -9.12 5.72 8.60
N ALA A 98 -8.87 7.00 8.32
CA ALA A 98 -7.73 7.44 7.51
C ALA A 98 -6.39 7.12 8.17
N LEU A 99 -6.27 7.32 9.49
CA LEU A 99 -5.10 6.91 10.28
C LEU A 99 -4.88 5.39 10.20
N ALA A 100 -5.95 4.58 10.31
CA ALA A 100 -5.88 3.13 10.19
C ALA A 100 -5.47 2.65 8.79
N VAL A 101 -6.03 3.25 7.74
CA VAL A 101 -5.66 2.97 6.34
C VAL A 101 -4.18 3.31 6.12
N THR A 102 -3.73 4.45 6.63
CA THR A 102 -2.32 4.86 6.55
C THR A 102 -1.41 3.90 7.32
N ALA A 103 -1.79 3.49 8.54
CA ALA A 103 -1.07 2.49 9.33
C ALA A 103 -0.99 1.13 8.64
N ALA A 104 -2.01 0.77 7.84
CA ALA A 104 -1.98 -0.43 7.00
C ALA A 104 -1.06 -0.30 5.76
N GLY A 105 -0.35 0.82 5.63
CA GLY A 105 0.49 1.14 4.47
C GLY A 105 -0.32 1.49 3.23
N GLN A 106 -1.61 1.79 3.36
CA GLN A 106 -2.51 2.08 2.24
C GLN A 106 -2.71 3.59 2.08
N ASP A 107 -3.24 3.98 0.92
CA ASP A 107 -3.49 5.37 0.54
C ASP A 107 -4.94 5.78 0.85
N ALA A 108 -5.14 6.63 1.85
CA ALA A 108 -6.45 7.08 2.31
C ALA A 108 -7.20 7.98 1.33
N THR A 109 -6.55 8.46 0.26
CA THR A 109 -7.22 9.24 -0.80
C THR A 109 -8.00 8.38 -1.79
N ALA A 110 -7.80 7.05 -1.76
CA ALA A 110 -8.40 6.16 -2.76
C ALA A 110 -8.67 4.74 -2.24
N TYR A 111 -8.76 4.57 -0.92
CA TYR A 111 -9.00 3.26 -0.33
C TYR A 111 -10.49 2.90 -0.37
N GLY A 112 -10.80 1.68 -0.80
CA GLY A 112 -12.20 1.23 -0.88
C GLY A 112 -13.09 2.05 -1.83
N GLY A 113 -12.51 2.84 -2.74
CA GLY A 113 -13.27 3.71 -3.64
C GLY A 113 -13.77 5.01 -2.99
N ILE A 114 -13.26 5.36 -1.82
CA ILE A 114 -13.60 6.60 -1.09
C ILE A 114 -12.31 7.37 -0.82
N ASP A 115 -12.34 8.67 -1.07
CA ASP A 115 -11.31 9.60 -0.64
C ASP A 115 -11.64 10.08 0.79
N LEU A 116 -11.01 9.48 1.79
CA LEU A 116 -11.23 9.84 3.19
C LEU A 116 -10.65 11.24 3.51
N ILE A 117 -9.59 11.65 2.81
CA ILE A 117 -8.93 12.95 3.03
C ILE A 117 -9.80 14.08 2.51
N GLU A 118 -10.44 13.91 1.35
CA GLU A 118 -11.46 14.83 0.87
C GLU A 118 -12.59 14.97 1.90
N ARG A 119 -13.12 13.85 2.42
CA ARG A 119 -14.21 13.87 3.43
C ARG A 119 -13.85 14.62 4.71
N ILE A 120 -12.59 14.50 5.17
CA ILE A 120 -12.09 15.24 6.33
C ILE A 120 -12.02 16.73 5.99
N THR A 121 -11.36 17.07 4.88
CA THR A 121 -11.03 18.46 4.53
C THR A 121 -12.23 19.27 4.00
N SER A 122 -13.31 18.61 3.57
CA SER A 122 -14.58 19.23 3.13
C SER A 122 -15.69 19.23 4.21
N SER A 123 -15.41 18.68 5.40
CA SER A 123 -16.39 18.51 6.47
C SER A 123 -17.00 19.82 6.98
N ASP A 124 -18.32 19.87 7.07
CA ASP A 124 -19.07 20.95 7.76
C ASP A 124 -19.14 20.77 9.28
N ARG A 125 -18.59 19.67 9.79
CA ARG A 125 -18.73 19.23 11.19
C ARG A 125 -17.39 19.09 11.91
N MET A 126 -16.36 19.76 11.41
CA MET A 126 -15.00 19.69 11.97
C MET A 126 -14.97 19.97 13.48
N LEU A 127 -15.71 20.98 13.92
CA LEU A 127 -15.72 21.42 15.32
C LEU A 127 -16.86 20.79 16.16
N SER A 128 -17.66 19.88 15.59
CA SER A 128 -18.82 19.31 16.29
C SER A 128 -18.45 18.48 17.52
N GLN A 129 -17.20 18.01 17.62
CA GLN A 129 -16.65 17.31 18.79
C GLN A 129 -15.54 18.13 19.48
N GLY A 130 -15.60 19.46 19.34
CA GLY A 130 -14.57 20.37 19.83
C GLY A 130 -13.25 20.23 19.07
N ILE A 131 -12.14 20.42 19.78
CA ILE A 131 -10.79 20.39 19.19
C ILE A 131 -10.34 18.99 18.74
N ASN A 132 -11.06 17.93 19.10
CA ASN A 132 -10.76 16.57 18.63
C ASN A 132 -10.73 16.49 17.09
N GLY A 133 -11.67 17.14 16.41
CA GLY A 133 -11.66 17.18 14.95
C GLY A 133 -10.37 17.80 14.41
N PRO A 134 -10.03 19.06 14.74
CA PRO A 134 -8.77 19.65 14.33
C PRO A 134 -7.52 18.85 14.70
N ILE A 135 -7.47 18.23 15.89
CA ILE A 135 -6.36 17.36 16.31
C ILE A 135 -6.24 16.17 15.34
N TYR A 136 -7.29 15.35 15.21
CA TYR A 136 -7.22 14.11 14.45
C TYR A 136 -7.16 14.37 12.93
N ALA A 137 -7.70 15.48 12.43
CA ALA A 137 -7.50 15.94 11.06
C ALA A 137 -6.02 16.19 10.77
N LEU A 138 -5.32 16.96 11.61
CA LEU A 138 -3.88 17.20 11.45
C LEU A 138 -3.09 15.89 11.55
N LEU A 139 -3.40 15.04 12.53
CA LEU A 139 -2.75 13.73 12.65
C LEU A 139 -2.96 12.87 11.40
N ALA A 140 -4.17 12.80 10.85
CA ALA A 140 -4.46 12.02 9.64
C ALA A 140 -3.72 12.57 8.41
N LEU A 141 -3.76 13.89 8.21
CA LEU A 141 -3.10 14.58 7.12
C LEU A 141 -1.58 14.40 7.17
N ASP A 142 -0.98 14.56 8.35
CA ASP A 142 0.47 14.53 8.53
C ASP A 142 1.03 13.12 8.67
N TYR A 143 0.24 12.16 9.16
CA TYR A 143 0.66 10.76 9.23
C TYR A 143 0.83 10.13 7.85
N GLY A 144 -0.01 10.46 6.88
CA GLY A 144 0.18 10.00 5.49
C GLY A 144 0.95 10.98 4.60
N GLU A 145 1.21 12.18 5.13
CA GLU A 145 1.67 13.36 4.40
C GLU A 145 0.80 13.67 3.18
N TYR A 146 -0.51 13.59 3.36
CA TYR A 146 -1.50 13.81 2.30
C TYR A 146 -1.55 15.28 1.88
N GLU A 147 -1.69 15.49 0.58
CA GLU A 147 -1.99 16.80 0.03
C GLU A 147 -3.42 17.19 0.38
N VAL A 148 -3.61 18.47 0.74
CA VAL A 148 -4.95 19.02 0.96
C VAL A 148 -5.48 19.49 -0.39
N PRO A 149 -6.67 19.04 -0.84
CA PRO A 149 -7.24 19.48 -2.11
C PRO A 149 -7.37 21.00 -2.21
N ALA A 150 -7.13 21.54 -3.41
CA ALA A 150 -7.33 22.97 -3.68
C ALA A 150 -8.79 23.35 -3.41
N GLY A 151 -9.00 24.45 -2.68
CA GLY A 151 -10.35 24.91 -2.30
C GLY A 151 -10.99 24.17 -1.13
N ALA A 152 -10.27 23.26 -0.46
CA ALA A 152 -10.76 22.60 0.75
C ALA A 152 -11.22 23.60 1.83
N LYS A 153 -12.28 23.24 2.57
CA LYS A 153 -12.81 24.06 3.66
C LYS A 153 -11.79 24.17 4.80
N TRP A 154 -11.09 23.07 5.08
CA TRP A 154 -10.08 22.95 6.12
C TRP A 154 -8.70 22.72 5.53
N SER A 155 -7.84 23.74 5.62
CA SER A 155 -6.40 23.62 5.38
C SER A 155 -5.66 23.34 6.68
N ARG A 156 -4.40 22.88 6.58
CA ARG A 156 -3.49 22.74 7.74
C ARG A 156 -3.43 24.04 8.55
N ASP A 157 -3.25 25.18 7.89
CA ASP A 157 -3.19 26.48 8.56
C ASP A 157 -4.48 26.82 9.32
N LYS A 158 -5.65 26.49 8.77
CA LYS A 158 -6.93 26.69 9.47
C LYS A 158 -7.06 25.78 10.69
N LEU A 159 -6.67 24.52 10.56
CA LEU A 159 -6.71 23.55 11.66
C LEU A 159 -5.74 23.96 12.78
N VAL A 160 -4.51 24.37 12.44
CA VAL A 160 -3.52 24.92 13.38
C VAL A 160 -4.08 26.17 14.06
N ALA A 161 -4.65 27.11 13.31
CA ALA A 161 -5.23 28.33 13.88
C ALA A 161 -6.38 28.05 14.86
N GLU A 162 -7.24 27.07 14.58
CA GLU A 162 -8.30 26.67 15.53
C GLU A 162 -7.71 26.07 16.81
N LEU A 163 -6.63 25.28 16.74
CA LEU A 163 -5.94 24.80 17.93
C LEU A 163 -5.32 25.95 18.74
N LEU A 164 -4.58 26.86 18.09
CA LEU A 164 -3.98 28.00 18.79
C LEU A 164 -5.03 28.88 19.48
N LYS A 165 -6.19 29.07 18.85
CA LYS A 165 -7.33 29.81 19.41
C LYS A 165 -7.97 29.09 20.59
N ALA A 166 -7.97 27.76 20.60
CA ALA A 166 -8.60 26.97 21.64
C ALA A 166 -7.75 26.82 22.91
N GLN A 167 -6.45 27.16 22.86
CA GLN A 167 -5.58 27.10 24.03
C GLN A 167 -6.08 28.06 25.12
N ALA A 168 -6.24 27.55 26.35
CA ALA A 168 -6.61 28.35 27.50
C ALA A 168 -5.46 29.27 27.94
N ALA A 169 -5.79 30.29 28.73
CA ALA A 169 -4.81 31.28 29.21
C ALA A 169 -3.70 30.67 30.08
N ASP A 170 -3.98 29.55 30.75
CA ASP A 170 -3.01 28.79 31.54
C ASP A 170 -2.11 27.88 30.69
N GLY A 171 -2.32 27.82 29.37
CA GLY A 171 -1.57 27.01 28.42
C GLY A 171 -2.19 25.65 28.10
N SER A 172 -3.28 25.27 28.78
CA SER A 172 -3.92 23.97 28.64
C SER A 172 -4.91 23.89 27.48
N TYR A 173 -5.35 22.67 27.18
CA TYR A 173 -6.46 22.38 26.27
C TYR A 173 -7.53 21.57 27.00
N ALA A 174 -8.80 21.89 26.76
CA ALA A 174 -9.94 21.33 27.49
C ALA A 174 -10.92 20.61 26.54
N PHE A 175 -11.74 19.71 27.09
CA PHE A 175 -12.82 19.08 26.33
C PHE A 175 -13.90 20.09 25.96
N ALA A 176 -14.69 19.76 24.93
CA ALA A 176 -15.74 20.63 24.45
C ALA A 176 -16.75 20.95 25.59
N GLY A 177 -16.88 22.24 25.92
CA GLY A 177 -17.78 22.71 26.98
C GLY A 177 -17.16 22.74 28.38
N GLU A 178 -15.92 22.28 28.55
CA GLU A 178 -15.20 22.32 29.82
C GLU A 178 -14.29 23.55 29.93
N LYS A 179 -14.07 24.00 31.17
CA LYS A 179 -13.16 25.12 31.47
C LYS A 179 -11.80 24.66 31.99
N ALA A 180 -11.73 23.46 32.57
CA ALA A 180 -10.51 22.92 33.13
C ALA A 180 -9.70 22.22 32.03
N GLY A 181 -8.38 22.44 32.04
CA GLY A 181 -7.47 21.75 31.14
C GLY A 181 -7.44 20.24 31.38
N SER A 182 -7.26 19.48 30.30
CA SER A 182 -7.08 18.03 30.31
C SER A 182 -5.65 17.67 29.93
N PRO A 183 -4.97 16.78 30.68
CA PRO A 183 -3.68 16.21 30.26
C PRO A 183 -3.77 15.53 28.89
N ASP A 184 -4.84 14.77 28.64
CA ASP A 184 -5.08 14.04 27.40
C ASP A 184 -5.14 14.98 26.19
N LEU A 185 -6.01 16.00 26.24
CA LEU A 185 -6.15 16.93 25.12
C LEU A 185 -4.95 17.87 24.97
N THR A 186 -4.28 18.22 26.07
CA THR A 186 -3.05 19.01 26.00
C THR A 186 -1.92 18.22 25.32
N GLY A 187 -1.75 16.94 25.65
CA GLY A 187 -0.79 16.04 24.98
C GLY A 187 -1.15 15.78 23.52
N ALA A 188 -2.43 15.55 23.23
CA ALA A 188 -2.91 15.34 21.85
C ALA A 188 -2.74 16.60 20.98
N ALA A 189 -3.03 17.79 21.51
CA ALA A 189 -2.81 19.06 20.81
C ALA A 189 -1.32 19.31 20.54
N LEU A 190 -0.44 19.03 21.52
CA LEU A 190 1.02 19.10 21.31
C LEU A 190 1.47 18.16 20.18
N THR A 191 0.94 16.94 20.15
CA THR A 191 1.25 15.95 19.12
C THR A 191 0.83 16.45 17.73
N ALA A 192 -0.38 17.00 17.60
CA ALA A 192 -0.90 17.53 16.34
C ALA A 192 -0.17 18.80 15.87
N LEU A 193 0.29 19.64 16.81
CA LEU A 193 1.02 20.87 16.51
C LEU A 193 2.51 20.65 16.24
N ALA A 194 3.06 19.49 16.60
CA ALA A 194 4.49 19.20 16.49
C ALA A 194 5.10 19.39 15.09
N PRO A 195 4.42 19.07 13.97
CA PRO A 195 4.91 19.38 12.63
C PRO A 195 5.10 20.88 12.36
N TYR A 196 4.40 21.73 13.10
CA TYR A 196 4.33 23.18 12.91
C TYR A 196 5.12 23.96 13.97
N ILE A 197 5.85 23.28 14.86
CA ILE A 197 6.55 23.90 16.00
C ILE A 197 7.64 24.91 15.59
N GLY A 198 8.05 24.92 14.31
CA GLY A 198 8.93 25.95 13.75
C GLY A 198 8.26 27.32 13.58
N GLN A 199 6.93 27.38 13.56
CA GLN A 199 6.18 28.64 13.51
C GLN A 199 6.22 29.32 14.90
N PRO A 200 6.53 30.62 15.00
CA PRO A 200 6.70 31.30 16.29
C PRO A 200 5.49 31.16 17.25
N GLU A 201 4.27 31.28 16.72
CA GLU A 201 3.03 31.22 17.50
C GLU A 201 2.77 29.80 18.02
N VAL A 202 3.05 28.79 17.20
CA VAL A 202 2.93 27.37 17.58
C VAL A 202 3.99 27.01 18.61
N LYS A 203 5.23 27.49 18.45
CA LYS A 203 6.29 27.32 19.43
C LYS A 203 5.89 27.86 20.81
N GLN A 204 5.38 29.10 20.85
CA GLN A 204 4.91 29.72 22.10
C GLN A 204 3.75 28.95 22.72
N ALA A 205 2.80 28.46 21.91
CA ALA A 205 1.72 27.63 22.41
C ALA A 205 2.25 26.32 23.01
N GLY A 206 3.23 25.69 22.37
CA GLY A 206 3.90 24.49 22.87
C GLY A 206 4.61 24.74 24.20
N GLU A 207 5.35 25.83 24.33
CA GLU A 207 6.05 26.22 25.57
C GLU A 207 5.06 26.48 26.72
N ARG A 208 3.93 27.13 26.45
CA ARG A 208 2.86 27.32 27.46
C ARG A 208 2.23 26.00 27.89
N ALA A 209 1.96 25.10 26.94
CA ALA A 209 1.44 23.76 27.25
C ALA A 209 2.44 22.96 28.11
N VAL A 210 3.73 23.00 27.78
CA VAL A 210 4.78 22.37 28.58
C VAL A 210 4.84 22.94 30.00
N ALA A 211 4.75 24.27 30.16
CA ALA A 211 4.71 24.90 31.47
C ALA A 211 3.49 24.45 32.29
N TRP A 212 2.32 24.36 31.66
CA TRP A 212 1.12 23.84 32.29
C TRP A 212 1.29 22.37 32.72
N ILE A 213 1.78 21.50 31.82
CA ILE A 213 2.07 20.08 32.11
C ILE A 213 2.97 19.95 33.34
N LYS A 214 4.06 20.71 33.41
CA LYS A 214 4.97 20.70 34.58
C LYS A 214 4.26 21.06 35.88
N SER A 215 3.29 21.98 35.82
CA SER A 215 2.50 22.43 36.98
C SER A 215 1.42 21.45 37.43
N GLN A 216 0.93 20.59 36.53
CA GLN A 216 -0.13 19.62 36.82
C GLN A 216 0.39 18.21 37.13
N GLN A 217 1.70 17.98 37.01
CA GLN A 217 2.29 16.66 37.25
C GLN A 217 2.20 16.29 38.74
N ASP A 218 1.63 15.13 39.02
CA ASP A 218 1.50 14.58 40.36
C ASP A 218 2.87 14.22 40.96
N LYS A 219 2.93 14.12 42.29
CA LYS A 219 4.16 13.76 43.02
C LYS A 219 4.77 12.43 42.59
N ASP A 220 3.95 11.50 42.10
CA ASP A 220 4.39 10.18 41.63
C ASP A 220 4.77 10.17 40.14
N GLY A 221 4.86 11.36 39.52
CA GLY A 221 5.20 11.55 38.12
C GLY A 221 4.00 11.44 37.17
N GLY A 222 2.80 11.11 37.66
CA GLY A 222 1.59 10.96 36.85
C GLY A 222 0.78 12.22 36.63
N PHE A 223 -0.44 12.00 36.13
CA PHE A 223 -1.48 13.01 36.05
C PHE A 223 -2.80 12.41 36.53
N THR A 224 -3.52 13.17 37.35
CA THR A 224 -4.83 12.81 37.88
C THR A 224 -5.88 13.67 37.20
N SER A 225 -6.84 13.03 36.54
CA SER A 225 -7.99 13.67 35.90
C SER A 225 -9.26 13.03 36.45
N TYR A 226 -10.28 13.84 36.77
CA TYR A 226 -11.52 13.34 37.37
C TYR A 226 -11.34 12.49 38.65
N GLY A 227 -10.25 12.70 39.38
CA GLY A 227 -9.93 11.98 40.62
C GLY A 227 -9.19 10.65 40.42
N GLU A 228 -8.84 10.28 39.19
CA GLU A 228 -8.12 9.05 38.88
C GLU A 228 -6.86 9.32 38.07
N SER A 229 -5.76 8.62 38.41
CA SER A 229 -4.53 8.65 37.62
C SER A 229 -4.55 7.53 36.59
N SER A 230 -4.34 7.86 35.32
CA SER A 230 -4.46 6.90 34.23
C SER A 230 -3.24 6.79 33.34
N SER A 231 -3.08 5.61 32.73
CA SER A 231 -2.03 5.33 31.74
C SER A 231 -2.18 6.19 30.48
N GLU A 232 -3.41 6.49 30.08
CA GLU A 232 -3.78 7.24 28.89
C GLU A 232 -3.34 8.70 29.00
N SER A 233 -3.60 9.33 30.15
CA SER A 233 -3.15 10.70 30.40
C SER A 233 -1.63 10.79 30.36
N VAL A 234 -0.92 9.86 31.01
CA VAL A 234 0.55 9.81 30.96
C VAL A 234 1.04 9.57 29.52
N ALA A 235 0.41 8.64 28.79
CA ALA A 235 0.76 8.31 27.42
C ALA A 235 0.61 9.51 26.47
N GLN A 236 -0.50 10.24 26.51
CA GLN A 236 -0.71 11.42 25.66
C GLN A 236 0.35 12.51 25.92
N ILE A 237 0.73 12.72 27.19
CA ILE A 237 1.78 13.67 27.55
C ILE A 237 3.14 13.19 27.03
N VAL A 238 3.49 11.91 27.20
CA VAL A 238 4.73 11.33 26.67
C VAL A 238 4.82 11.52 25.15
N ILE A 239 3.74 11.20 24.41
CA ILE A 239 3.70 11.35 22.94
C ILE A 239 3.87 12.82 22.54
N GLY A 240 3.15 13.73 23.20
CA GLY A 240 3.20 15.17 22.91
C GLY A 240 4.59 15.75 23.14
N LEU A 241 5.18 15.51 24.33
CA LEU A 241 6.52 16.00 24.70
C LEU A 241 7.61 15.46 23.77
N ALA A 242 7.61 14.15 23.54
CA ALA A 242 8.57 13.52 22.63
C ALA A 242 8.48 14.10 21.21
N SER A 243 7.26 14.41 20.75
CA SER A 243 7.03 14.95 19.40
C SER A 243 7.57 16.37 19.21
N ILE A 244 7.66 17.17 20.28
CA ILE A 244 8.22 18.53 20.27
C ILE A 244 9.63 18.61 20.87
N GLY A 245 10.30 17.47 21.10
CA GLY A 245 11.70 17.40 21.47
C GLY A 245 12.01 17.51 22.97
N TYR A 246 11.02 17.38 23.84
CA TYR A 246 11.23 17.29 25.28
C TYR A 246 11.39 15.83 25.71
N ASP A 247 12.39 15.54 26.53
CA ASP A 247 12.65 14.20 27.07
C ASP A 247 11.62 13.84 28.16
N PRO A 248 10.69 12.89 27.94
CA PRO A 248 9.71 12.49 28.94
C PRO A 248 10.32 11.76 30.14
N ALA A 249 11.53 11.20 29.99
CA ALA A 249 12.29 10.58 31.08
C ALA A 249 13.24 11.58 31.78
N GLY A 250 13.27 12.84 31.33
CA GLY A 250 14.20 13.85 31.80
C GLY A 250 13.84 14.45 33.17
N ALA A 251 14.79 15.18 33.75
CA ALA A 251 14.63 15.83 35.05
C ALA A 251 13.42 16.79 35.12
N ASP A 252 13.10 17.44 34.00
CA ASP A 252 11.96 18.35 33.86
C ASP A 252 10.60 17.69 34.18
N PHE A 253 10.49 16.38 33.94
CA PHE A 253 9.28 15.58 34.10
C PHE A 253 9.47 14.42 35.08
N THR A 254 10.41 14.58 36.01
CA THR A 254 10.65 13.64 37.11
C THR A 254 10.14 14.26 38.41
N ARG A 255 9.35 13.51 39.17
CA ARG A 255 8.82 13.91 40.50
C ARG A 255 9.05 12.76 41.48
N ASP A 256 9.56 13.06 42.67
CA ASP A 256 9.94 12.09 43.71
C ASP A 256 10.76 10.88 43.19
N GLY A 257 11.61 11.11 42.18
CA GLY A 257 12.46 10.09 41.57
C GLY A 257 11.79 9.22 40.50
N ALA A 258 10.51 9.44 40.19
CA ALA A 258 9.79 8.77 39.10
C ALA A 258 9.59 9.72 37.91
N SER A 259 10.07 9.30 36.73
CA SER A 259 9.79 9.98 35.47
C SER A 259 8.42 9.61 34.89
N LEU A 260 7.98 10.27 33.81
CA LEU A 260 6.76 9.88 33.10
C LEU A 260 6.83 8.45 32.55
N ILE A 261 8.02 8.02 32.11
CA ILE A 261 8.23 6.66 31.63
C ILE A 261 8.12 5.67 32.80
N ASP A 262 8.75 5.97 33.94
CA ASP A 262 8.64 5.12 35.13
C ASP A 262 7.18 4.99 35.59
N LYS A 263 6.45 6.12 35.63
CA LYS A 263 5.02 6.14 35.96
C LYS A 263 4.20 5.33 34.97
N LEU A 264 4.41 5.48 33.65
CA LEU A 264 3.70 4.72 32.63
C LEU A 264 3.88 3.21 32.86
N LEU A 265 5.10 2.79 33.16
CA LEU A 265 5.44 1.38 33.42
C LEU A 265 4.77 0.81 34.68
N THR A 266 4.28 1.63 35.60
CA THR A 266 3.51 1.14 36.76
C THR A 266 2.16 0.56 36.37
N PHE A 267 1.60 0.96 35.21
CA PHE A 267 0.33 0.44 34.68
C PHE A 267 0.49 -0.87 33.90
N ARG A 268 1.71 -1.40 33.80
CA ARG A 268 2.03 -2.60 33.04
C ARG A 268 1.75 -3.88 33.84
N GLY A 269 0.97 -4.78 33.25
CA GLY A 269 0.75 -6.14 33.73
C GLY A 269 1.91 -7.10 33.45
N ALA A 270 1.92 -8.24 34.14
CA ALA A 270 2.94 -9.27 34.00
C ALA A 270 2.98 -9.89 32.59
N ASP A 271 1.87 -9.85 31.85
CA ASP A 271 1.72 -10.32 30.47
C ASP A 271 2.15 -9.26 29.42
N GLY A 272 2.59 -8.08 29.86
CA GLY A 272 2.95 -6.97 28.99
C GLY A 272 1.78 -6.06 28.60
N SER A 273 0.55 -6.41 28.95
CA SER A 273 -0.62 -5.53 28.76
C SER A 273 -0.54 -4.29 29.65
N PHE A 274 -1.28 -3.24 29.31
CA PHE A 274 -1.40 -2.04 30.14
C PHE A 274 -2.84 -1.88 30.63
N SER A 275 -2.97 -1.49 31.90
CA SER A 275 -4.24 -1.17 32.54
C SER A 275 -4.50 0.33 32.50
N HIS A 276 -5.76 0.74 32.47
CA HIS A 276 -6.13 2.16 32.57
C HIS A 276 -5.65 2.80 33.87
N ALA A 277 -5.93 2.16 35.00
CA ALA A 277 -5.64 2.67 36.32
C ALA A 277 -5.06 1.59 37.24
N LEU A 278 -4.73 1.99 38.47
CA LEU A 278 -4.31 1.08 39.54
C LEU A 278 -5.46 0.87 40.54
N PRO A 279 -5.66 -0.35 41.09
CA PRO A 279 -4.87 -1.56 40.87
C PRO A 279 -5.07 -2.15 39.47
N LEU A 280 -4.08 -2.92 38.99
CA LEU A 280 -4.04 -3.42 37.62
C LEU A 280 -5.26 -4.27 37.26
N ALA A 281 -6.03 -3.79 36.29
CA ALA A 281 -7.14 -4.48 35.65
C ALA A 281 -7.00 -4.29 34.12
N PRO A 282 -6.56 -5.32 33.37
CA PRO A 282 -6.31 -5.19 31.94
C PRO A 282 -7.56 -4.68 31.19
N ASN A 283 -7.41 -3.65 30.37
CA ASN A 283 -8.48 -3.17 29.51
C ASN A 283 -7.94 -2.72 28.14
N ALA A 284 -8.85 -2.54 27.17
CA ALA A 284 -8.46 -2.26 25.79
C ALA A 284 -7.89 -0.85 25.58
N TYR A 285 -8.26 0.13 26.42
CA TYR A 285 -7.95 1.54 26.22
C TYR A 285 -6.54 1.93 26.70
N GLY A 286 -6.10 1.43 27.85
CA GLY A 286 -4.74 1.67 28.36
C GLY A 286 -3.66 1.00 27.50
N ALA A 287 -4.02 -0.08 26.78
CA ALA A 287 -3.09 -0.89 26.01
C ALA A 287 -2.48 -0.16 24.80
N TYR A 288 -3.30 0.39 23.88
CA TYR A 288 -2.76 0.95 22.64
C TYR A 288 -2.03 2.29 22.86
N GLN A 289 -2.53 3.16 23.75
CA GLN A 289 -1.91 4.45 24.00
C GLN A 289 -0.54 4.29 24.69
N SER A 290 -0.43 3.34 25.61
CA SER A 290 0.86 3.02 26.26
C SER A 290 1.87 2.47 25.26
N VAL A 291 1.45 1.60 24.32
CA VAL A 291 2.30 1.15 23.20
C VAL A 291 2.73 2.34 22.34
N GLN A 292 1.81 3.22 21.97
CA GLN A 292 2.11 4.43 21.19
C GLN A 292 3.10 5.36 21.90
N ALA A 293 2.96 5.56 23.20
CA ALA A 293 3.87 6.35 24.01
C ALA A 293 5.29 5.76 24.07
N LEU A 294 5.40 4.43 24.22
CA LEU A 294 6.69 3.74 24.16
C LEU A 294 7.33 3.87 22.77
N VAL A 295 6.56 3.74 21.68
CA VAL A 295 7.06 3.98 20.32
C VAL A 295 7.53 5.42 20.15
N ALA A 296 6.76 6.40 20.61
CA ALA A 296 7.12 7.81 20.54
C ALA A 296 8.43 8.09 21.28
N TYR A 297 8.60 7.52 22.48
CA TYR A 297 9.82 7.66 23.27
C TYR A 297 11.03 6.98 22.63
N GLU A 298 10.88 5.77 22.07
CA GLU A 298 11.96 5.11 21.32
C GLU A 298 12.39 5.91 20.09
N LYS A 299 11.44 6.47 19.35
CA LYS A 299 11.72 7.35 18.20
C LYS A 299 12.45 8.62 18.62
N PHE A 300 12.05 9.23 19.74
CA PHE A 300 12.72 10.39 20.33
C PHE A 300 14.16 10.09 20.70
N LYS A 301 14.41 9.01 21.47
CA LYS A 301 15.78 8.57 21.83
C LYS A 301 16.66 8.33 20.60
N ALA A 302 16.08 7.76 19.54
CA ALA A 302 16.80 7.46 18.30
C ALA A 302 16.93 8.66 17.35
N GLY A 303 16.23 9.78 17.60
CA GLY A 303 16.16 10.91 16.67
C GLY A 303 15.51 10.57 15.32
N THR A 304 14.63 9.56 15.27
CA THR A 304 14.05 9.01 14.02
C THR A 304 12.67 9.56 13.68
N GLY A 305 12.32 10.72 14.25
CA GLY A 305 11.07 11.43 13.95
C GLY A 305 9.99 11.26 15.02
N ARG A 306 8.74 11.51 14.62
CA ARG A 306 7.56 11.54 15.50
C ARG A 306 6.76 10.24 15.39
N LEU A 307 5.82 10.02 16.33
CA LEU A 307 4.90 8.88 16.28
C LEU A 307 4.08 8.86 14.98
N TYR A 308 3.48 10.01 14.64
CA TYR A 308 2.72 10.22 13.41
C TYR A 308 3.62 10.83 12.32
N SER A 309 4.46 9.97 11.73
CA SER A 309 5.28 10.26 10.55
C SER A 309 4.97 9.24 9.46
N LYS A 310 5.09 9.61 8.18
CA LYS A 310 4.77 8.70 7.06
C LYS A 310 5.38 7.30 7.23
N PRO A 311 4.56 6.23 7.31
CA PRO A 311 5.08 4.89 7.41
C PRO A 311 5.70 4.45 6.08
N ALA A 312 6.71 3.59 6.16
CA ALA A 312 7.35 3.02 4.98
C ALA A 312 6.36 2.13 4.20
N ALA A 313 6.26 2.39 2.89
CA ALA A 313 5.38 1.67 1.98
C ALA A 313 6.13 0.53 1.28
N SER A 314 5.45 -0.58 1.03
CA SER A 314 5.99 -1.68 0.20
C SER A 314 5.95 -1.28 -1.27
N VAL A 315 7.11 -1.26 -1.91
CA VAL A 315 7.29 -0.82 -3.30
C VAL A 315 8.18 -1.77 -4.08
N SER A 316 8.00 -1.81 -5.39
CA SER A 316 8.97 -2.43 -6.29
C SER A 316 9.92 -1.37 -6.85
N VAL A 317 11.20 -1.71 -6.94
CA VAL A 317 12.25 -0.86 -7.50
C VAL A 317 12.89 -1.61 -8.66
N ARG A 318 13.07 -0.92 -9.78
CA ARG A 318 13.83 -1.40 -10.94
C ARG A 318 14.88 -0.37 -11.32
N VAL A 319 16.11 -0.82 -11.56
CA VAL A 319 17.23 0.01 -11.95
C VAL A 319 17.61 -0.34 -13.40
N GLU A 320 17.36 0.57 -14.32
CA GLU A 320 17.66 0.43 -15.75
C GLU A 320 18.93 1.20 -16.10
N GLY A 321 20.01 0.47 -16.40
CA GLY A 321 21.21 1.04 -16.98
C GLY A 321 21.01 1.41 -18.46
N PRO A 322 22.05 1.91 -19.13
CA PRO A 322 21.96 2.38 -20.51
C PRO A 322 21.77 1.27 -21.55
N SER A 323 21.98 0.01 -21.18
CA SER A 323 21.88 -1.14 -22.10
C SER A 323 21.12 -2.34 -21.53
N SER A 324 20.81 -2.35 -20.23
CA SER A 324 20.14 -3.46 -19.57
C SER A 324 19.59 -3.06 -18.20
N THR A 325 18.69 -3.89 -17.69
CA THR A 325 18.25 -3.83 -16.29
C THR A 325 19.38 -4.35 -15.40
N ILE A 326 19.90 -3.51 -14.49
CA ILE A 326 21.05 -3.84 -13.63
C ILE A 326 20.65 -4.23 -12.21
N GLY A 327 19.41 -3.94 -11.80
CA GLY A 327 18.90 -4.33 -10.49
C GLY A 327 17.38 -4.27 -10.41
N SER A 328 16.80 -5.11 -9.56
CA SER A 328 15.37 -5.07 -9.23
C SER A 328 15.11 -5.66 -7.85
N GLY A 329 14.11 -5.17 -7.14
CA GLY A 329 13.78 -5.69 -5.82
C GLY A 329 12.46 -5.12 -5.29
N VAL A 330 11.99 -5.70 -4.19
CA VAL A 330 10.87 -5.16 -3.41
C VAL A 330 11.44 -4.72 -2.08
N THR A 331 11.04 -3.55 -1.60
CA THR A 331 11.50 -3.02 -0.30
C THR A 331 10.43 -2.18 0.38
N ARG A 332 10.67 -1.80 1.64
CA ARG A 332 9.82 -0.85 2.38
C ARG A 332 10.57 0.46 2.61
N ALA A 333 10.05 1.54 2.05
CA ALA A 333 10.66 2.86 2.17
C ALA A 333 9.62 3.97 2.21
N VAL A 334 9.99 5.10 2.80
CA VAL A 334 9.17 6.33 2.77
C VAL A 334 9.47 7.11 1.49
N TYR A 335 10.75 7.27 1.17
CA TYR A 335 11.22 8.05 0.03
C TYR A 335 11.83 7.19 -1.08
N ALA A 336 11.75 7.67 -2.32
CA ALA A 336 12.28 6.97 -3.49
C ALA A 336 13.80 6.72 -3.37
N LEU A 337 14.56 7.67 -2.84
CA LEU A 337 16.00 7.51 -2.65
C LEU A 337 16.33 6.38 -1.66
N ASP A 338 15.61 6.30 -0.53
CA ASP A 338 15.80 5.23 0.44
C ASP A 338 15.50 3.87 -0.18
N ALA A 339 14.44 3.77 -1.00
CA ALA A 339 14.09 2.54 -1.71
C ALA A 339 15.21 2.11 -2.67
N LEU A 340 15.76 3.06 -3.44
CA LEU A 340 16.88 2.84 -4.33
C LEU A 340 18.12 2.37 -3.57
N THR A 341 18.49 3.04 -2.48
CA THR A 341 19.68 2.69 -1.69
C THR A 341 19.55 1.29 -1.07
N GLN A 342 18.37 0.94 -0.53
CA GLN A 342 18.11 -0.39 0.03
C GLN A 342 18.21 -1.50 -1.03
N VAL A 343 17.59 -1.30 -2.20
CA VAL A 343 17.67 -2.28 -3.30
C VAL A 343 19.07 -2.32 -3.90
N GLY A 344 19.76 -1.18 -3.99
CA GLY A 344 21.15 -1.10 -4.41
C GLY A 344 22.06 -1.94 -3.52
N ALA A 345 21.99 -1.76 -2.20
CA ALA A 345 22.73 -2.57 -1.23
C ALA A 345 22.43 -4.07 -1.37
N ALA A 346 21.14 -4.45 -1.47
CA ALA A 346 20.73 -5.84 -1.65
C ALA A 346 21.23 -6.47 -2.96
N LYS A 347 21.40 -5.66 -4.01
CA LYS A 347 21.93 -6.07 -5.32
C LYS A 347 23.42 -5.82 -5.52
N LYS A 348 24.12 -5.34 -4.49
CA LYS A 348 25.54 -4.95 -4.56
C LYS A 348 25.81 -3.90 -5.65
N LEU A 349 24.84 -3.01 -5.88
CA LEU A 349 25.00 -1.82 -6.71
C LEU A 349 25.37 -0.67 -5.79
N ASP A 350 26.58 -0.13 -5.97
CA ASP A 350 27.00 1.08 -5.27
C ASP A 350 26.16 2.27 -5.75
N VAL A 351 25.48 2.98 -4.85
CA VAL A 351 24.63 4.13 -5.14
C VAL A 351 25.32 5.37 -4.58
N VAL A 352 25.90 6.18 -5.45
CA VAL A 352 26.65 7.39 -5.08
C VAL A 352 25.68 8.57 -5.06
N VAL A 353 25.47 9.14 -3.87
CA VAL A 353 24.60 10.30 -3.66
C VAL A 353 25.46 11.53 -3.32
N LYS A 354 25.18 12.66 -3.97
CA LYS A 354 25.78 13.96 -3.71
C LYS A 354 24.74 14.92 -3.11
N GLU A 355 25.17 15.74 -2.16
CA GLU A 355 24.37 16.86 -1.66
C GLU A 355 24.60 18.09 -2.55
N MET A 356 23.50 18.67 -3.05
CA MET A 356 23.51 19.86 -3.88
C MET A 356 22.63 20.94 -3.24
N SER A 357 22.73 22.19 -3.70
CA SER A 357 21.87 23.29 -3.22
C SER A 357 20.38 23.05 -3.44
N PHE A 358 20.03 22.18 -4.39
CA PHE A 358 18.66 21.79 -4.72
C PHE A 358 18.26 20.42 -4.11
N GLY A 359 19.09 19.83 -3.25
CA GLY A 359 18.84 18.56 -2.58
C GLY A 359 19.76 17.41 -3.03
N LYS A 360 19.43 16.19 -2.60
CA LYS A 360 20.20 14.97 -2.89
C LYS A 360 20.07 14.57 -4.36
N TYR A 361 21.21 14.32 -4.99
CA TYR A 361 21.35 13.91 -6.38
C TYR A 361 22.06 12.56 -6.47
N VAL A 362 21.55 11.63 -7.30
CA VAL A 362 22.19 10.33 -7.55
C VAL A 362 23.18 10.50 -8.71
N ASP A 363 24.46 10.41 -8.40
CA ASP A 363 25.55 10.65 -9.33
C ASP A 363 25.96 9.40 -10.10
N ALA A 364 25.95 8.24 -9.44
CA ALA A 364 26.30 6.97 -10.05
C ALA A 364 25.55 5.80 -9.42
N ILE A 365 25.27 4.76 -10.21
CA ILE A 365 24.73 3.49 -9.72
C ILE A 365 25.49 2.35 -10.38
N GLY A 366 25.98 1.40 -9.58
CA GLY A 366 26.67 0.21 -10.08
C GLY A 366 27.90 0.53 -10.93
N GLY A 367 28.60 1.64 -10.63
CA GLY A 367 29.77 2.10 -11.38
C GLY A 367 29.48 2.89 -12.66
N ILE A 368 28.22 3.16 -13.00
CA ILE A 368 27.84 3.98 -14.14
C ILE A 368 27.56 5.41 -13.65
N ALA A 369 28.43 6.35 -14.00
CA ALA A 369 28.31 7.75 -13.62
C ALA A 369 27.39 8.55 -14.56
N GLY A 370 26.71 9.59 -14.05
CA GLY A 370 26.14 10.63 -14.91
C GLY A 370 27.23 11.27 -15.78
N GLY A 371 26.89 11.70 -16.99
CA GLY A 371 27.89 12.20 -17.94
C GLY A 371 28.58 11.11 -18.79
N THR A 372 28.11 9.85 -18.80
CA THR A 372 28.81 8.72 -19.45
C THR A 372 28.89 8.89 -20.96
N PHE A 373 27.84 9.39 -21.60
CA PHE A 373 27.78 9.65 -23.04
C PHE A 373 27.99 11.12 -23.39
N GLY A 374 28.12 11.99 -22.38
CA GLY A 374 28.27 13.43 -22.53
C GLY A 374 26.92 14.15 -22.68
N GLY A 375 26.93 15.48 -22.51
CA GLY A 375 25.69 16.28 -22.48
C GLY A 375 25.11 16.36 -21.06
N TYR A 376 23.79 16.23 -20.93
CA TYR A 376 23.05 16.28 -19.66
C TYR A 376 22.56 14.90 -19.21
N ASP A 377 23.22 13.83 -19.65
CA ASP A 377 22.83 12.46 -19.34
C ASP A 377 23.12 12.07 -17.88
N GLY A 378 22.24 11.26 -17.30
CA GLY A 378 22.38 10.87 -15.90
C GLY A 378 21.26 9.98 -15.38
N TRP A 379 21.23 9.84 -14.06
CA TRP A 379 20.25 9.01 -13.36
C TRP A 379 18.97 9.80 -13.08
N MET A 380 17.90 9.36 -13.74
CA MET A 380 16.54 9.86 -13.56
C MET A 380 15.69 8.82 -12.85
N TYR A 381 14.45 9.19 -12.52
CA TYR A 381 13.47 8.26 -12.02
C TYR A 381 12.06 8.59 -12.50
N ALA A 382 11.22 7.56 -12.55
CA ALA A 382 9.79 7.64 -12.79
C ALA A 382 9.10 6.71 -11.82
N VAL A 383 7.87 7.06 -11.44
CA VAL A 383 7.05 6.21 -10.57
C VAL A 383 5.78 5.86 -11.32
N GLU A 384 5.44 4.58 -11.32
CA GLU A 384 4.17 4.11 -11.82
C GLU A 384 3.27 3.73 -10.64
N ARG A 385 2.08 4.32 -10.60
CA ARG A 385 1.09 4.07 -9.57
C ARG A 385 -0.21 3.67 -10.25
N ARG A 386 -0.71 2.48 -9.94
CA ARG A 386 -1.99 1.94 -10.47
C ARG A 386 -2.06 1.96 -12.01
N GLY A 387 -0.94 1.67 -12.68
CA GLY A 387 -0.86 1.60 -14.15
C GLY A 387 -0.71 2.95 -14.86
N ALA A 388 -0.50 4.04 -14.12
CA ALA A 388 -0.24 5.36 -14.68
C ALA A 388 1.14 5.87 -14.23
N TRP A 389 1.88 6.47 -15.16
CA TRP A 389 3.12 7.19 -14.84
C TRP A 389 2.82 8.47 -14.06
N ILE A 390 3.63 8.74 -13.06
CA ILE A 390 3.70 9.99 -12.33
C ILE A 390 4.93 10.74 -12.83
N ASN A 391 4.76 12.01 -13.20
CA ASN A 391 5.89 12.92 -13.39
C ASN A 391 6.28 13.51 -12.03
N PRO A 392 7.40 13.11 -11.42
CA PRO A 392 7.80 13.66 -10.14
C PRO A 392 8.20 15.14 -10.28
N SER A 393 7.64 15.99 -9.42
CA SER A 393 7.98 17.42 -9.33
C SER A 393 9.14 17.73 -8.38
N VAL A 394 9.70 16.71 -7.73
CA VAL A 394 10.76 16.82 -6.71
C VAL A 394 11.87 15.78 -6.94
N GLY A 395 12.99 15.91 -6.23
CA GLY A 395 14.07 14.91 -6.28
C GLY A 395 13.69 13.60 -5.58
N MET A 396 14.45 12.52 -5.83
CA MET A 396 14.19 11.21 -5.19
C MET A 396 14.25 11.24 -3.67
N GLY A 397 15.03 12.17 -3.10
CA GLY A 397 15.13 12.37 -1.65
C GLY A 397 13.85 12.88 -1.00
N ASP A 398 13.00 13.56 -1.78
CA ASP A 398 11.76 14.18 -1.31
C ASP A 398 10.51 13.50 -1.87
N PHE A 399 10.65 12.64 -2.88
CA PHE A 399 9.53 11.93 -3.47
C PHE A 399 9.03 10.81 -2.58
N LYS A 400 7.77 10.94 -2.17
CA LYS A 400 7.10 10.06 -1.22
C LYS A 400 6.44 8.89 -1.93
N LEU A 401 6.74 7.70 -1.45
CA LEU A 401 6.21 6.46 -1.97
C LEU A 401 4.87 6.10 -1.31
N SER A 402 4.04 5.40 -2.09
CA SER A 402 2.80 4.76 -1.63
C SER A 402 2.87 3.25 -1.92
N ALA A 403 2.10 2.45 -1.20
CA ALA A 403 2.12 1.01 -1.43
C ALA A 403 1.69 0.65 -2.85
N GLY A 404 2.40 -0.31 -3.44
CA GLY A 404 2.19 -0.75 -4.81
C GLY A 404 2.84 0.14 -5.87
N ASP A 405 3.56 1.20 -5.47
CA ASP A 405 4.35 1.99 -6.41
C ASP A 405 5.43 1.12 -7.08
N ARG A 406 5.62 1.37 -8.38
CA ARG A 406 6.75 0.88 -9.14
C ARG A 406 7.71 2.03 -9.37
N LEU A 407 8.78 2.08 -8.59
CA LEU A 407 9.87 3.01 -8.79
C LEU A 407 10.81 2.47 -9.87
N VAL A 408 10.99 3.21 -10.95
CA VAL A 408 11.99 2.91 -11.97
C VAL A 408 13.04 4.00 -11.95
N VAL A 409 14.27 3.64 -11.58
CA VAL A 409 15.44 4.51 -11.65
C VAL A 409 16.20 4.14 -12.91
N PHE A 410 16.46 5.09 -13.79
CA PHE A 410 16.98 4.79 -15.12
C PHE A 410 18.02 5.80 -15.58
N TYR A 411 19.00 5.31 -16.34
CA TYR A 411 19.95 6.14 -17.04
C TYR A 411 19.28 6.76 -18.27
N GLY A 412 19.46 8.05 -18.52
CA GLY A 412 18.88 8.68 -19.68
C GLY A 412 19.31 10.12 -19.95
N ASP A 413 18.80 10.67 -21.05
CA ASP A 413 19.01 12.04 -21.51
C ASP A 413 17.80 12.45 -22.37
N GLY A 414 16.84 13.15 -21.76
CA GLY A 414 15.55 13.44 -22.40
C GLY A 414 14.71 12.19 -22.75
N THR A 415 15.06 11.04 -22.18
CA THR A 415 14.44 9.72 -22.37
C THR A 415 12.95 9.74 -22.08
N LYS A 416 12.15 9.25 -23.02
CA LYS A 416 10.67 9.25 -22.94
C LYS A 416 10.14 8.01 -22.23
N LEU A 417 8.93 8.10 -21.68
CA LEU A 417 8.24 6.95 -21.07
C LEU A 417 7.35 6.27 -22.10
N ILE A 418 7.24 4.94 -22.06
CA ILE A 418 6.30 4.23 -22.91
C ILE A 418 4.88 4.41 -22.36
N SER A 419 3.99 4.91 -23.21
CA SER A 419 2.58 5.12 -22.90
C SER A 419 1.73 3.89 -23.25
N ARG A 420 2.00 3.27 -24.41
CA ARG A 420 1.25 2.11 -24.90
C ARG A 420 2.11 1.22 -25.79
N ILE A 421 1.90 -0.09 -25.66
CA ILE A 421 2.36 -1.12 -26.59
C ILE A 421 1.13 -1.97 -26.93
N ALA A 422 0.79 -2.09 -28.21
CA ALA A 422 -0.36 -2.89 -28.62
C ALA A 422 -0.12 -3.62 -29.94
N ALA A 423 -0.37 -4.93 -29.94
CA ALA A 423 -0.41 -5.70 -31.17
C ALA A 423 -1.70 -5.42 -31.96
N GLU A 424 -1.64 -5.52 -33.28
CA GLU A 424 -2.76 -5.47 -34.20
C GLU A 424 -2.66 -6.62 -35.22
N PRO A 425 -3.59 -7.61 -35.17
CA PRO A 425 -4.66 -7.74 -34.19
C PRO A 425 -4.12 -7.93 -32.77
N ARG A 426 -4.88 -7.54 -31.75
CA ARG A 426 -4.48 -7.61 -30.32
C ARG A 426 -3.99 -9.00 -29.88
N GLN A 427 -4.41 -10.04 -30.59
CA GLN A 427 -3.88 -11.40 -30.50
C GLN A 427 -3.51 -11.88 -31.91
N PRO A 428 -2.23 -11.77 -32.28
CA PRO A 428 -1.71 -12.35 -33.51
C PRO A 428 -1.93 -13.86 -33.55
N ARG A 429 -2.01 -14.41 -34.76
CA ARG A 429 -2.05 -15.86 -34.98
C ARG A 429 -0.76 -16.38 -35.58
N ASP A 430 -0.55 -17.68 -35.44
CA ASP A 430 0.67 -18.36 -35.85
C ASP A 430 0.87 -18.50 -37.36
N ASP A 431 -0.11 -18.07 -38.16
CA ASP A 431 -0.12 -18.16 -39.62
C ASP A 431 -0.18 -16.78 -40.31
N GLU A 432 -0.27 -15.67 -39.56
CA GLU A 432 -0.40 -14.33 -40.13
C GLU A 432 0.58 -13.32 -39.50
N PRO A 433 1.14 -12.39 -40.31
CA PRO A 433 1.91 -11.27 -39.77
C PRO A 433 1.01 -10.35 -38.94
N PHE A 434 1.63 -9.57 -38.05
CA PHE A 434 0.93 -8.61 -37.21
C PHE A 434 1.76 -7.35 -37.03
N ALA A 435 1.08 -6.24 -36.72
CA ALA A 435 1.75 -4.99 -36.37
C ALA A 435 1.80 -4.82 -34.84
N VAL A 436 2.76 -4.05 -34.35
CA VAL A 436 2.79 -3.55 -32.97
C VAL A 436 2.89 -2.04 -33.03
N GLN A 437 1.89 -1.36 -32.48
CA GLN A 437 1.88 0.08 -32.33
C GLN A 437 2.46 0.46 -30.97
N VAL A 438 3.42 1.38 -30.98
CA VAL A 438 4.10 1.88 -29.79
C VAL A 438 3.96 3.39 -29.70
N SER A 439 3.46 3.85 -28.56
CA SER A 439 3.38 5.28 -28.22
C SER A 439 4.24 5.58 -26.99
N GLN A 440 4.87 6.73 -27.01
CA GLN A 440 5.65 7.29 -25.90
C GLN A 440 4.98 8.55 -25.36
N GLN A 441 5.44 9.01 -24.21
CA GLN A 441 4.97 10.24 -23.59
C GLN A 441 6.08 10.99 -22.89
N GLU A 442 5.89 12.30 -22.80
CA GLU A 442 6.69 13.22 -21.99
C GLU A 442 5.81 14.23 -21.28
N TRP A 443 6.35 14.83 -20.23
CA TRP A 443 5.65 15.87 -19.50
C TRP A 443 5.71 17.20 -20.25
N ASP A 444 4.56 17.75 -20.57
CA ASP A 444 4.43 19.12 -21.07
C ASP A 444 4.21 20.06 -19.88
N TYR A 445 5.22 20.85 -19.57
CA TYR A 445 5.17 21.83 -18.47
C TYR A 445 4.17 22.97 -18.72
N THR A 446 3.81 23.25 -19.97
CA THR A 446 2.82 24.28 -20.32
C THR A 446 1.41 23.75 -20.09
N ALA A 447 1.14 22.51 -20.51
CA ALA A 447 -0.14 21.85 -20.32
C ALA A 447 -0.33 21.26 -18.92
N ASN A 448 0.76 21.11 -18.15
CA ASN A 448 0.81 20.40 -16.87
C ASN A 448 0.23 18.98 -16.97
N ALA A 449 0.57 18.29 -18.06
CA ALA A 449 0.04 16.97 -18.41
C ALA A 449 1.03 16.20 -19.29
N PHE A 450 0.83 14.89 -19.43
CA PHE A 450 1.58 14.10 -20.40
C PHE A 450 1.06 14.33 -21.82
N THR A 451 1.98 14.56 -22.75
CA THR A 451 1.70 14.56 -24.19
C THR A 451 2.14 13.22 -24.78
N VAL A 452 1.23 12.55 -25.48
CA VAL A 452 1.47 11.22 -26.09
C VAL A 452 1.80 11.39 -27.58
N THR A 453 2.89 10.77 -28.02
CA THR A 453 3.32 10.76 -29.43
C THR A 453 3.67 9.33 -29.87
N PRO A 454 3.72 9.04 -31.17
CA PRO A 454 4.31 7.79 -31.64
C PRO A 454 5.76 7.64 -31.19
N ALA A 455 6.18 6.42 -30.84
CA ALA A 455 7.57 6.11 -30.51
C ALA A 455 8.31 5.68 -31.77
N ALA A 456 8.97 6.61 -32.46
CA ALA A 456 9.66 6.33 -33.72
C ALA A 456 11.11 5.84 -33.50
N GLY A 457 11.56 4.88 -34.31
CA GLY A 457 12.95 4.41 -34.30
C GLY A 457 13.35 3.59 -33.08
N VAL A 458 12.40 3.07 -32.30
CA VAL A 458 12.66 2.23 -31.12
C VAL A 458 12.62 0.75 -31.49
N ALA A 459 13.38 -0.07 -30.77
CA ALA A 459 13.40 -1.52 -30.99
C ALA A 459 12.27 -2.19 -30.22
N VAL A 460 11.50 -3.04 -30.91
CA VAL A 460 10.44 -3.88 -30.36
C VAL A 460 10.83 -5.34 -30.59
N SER A 461 10.88 -6.13 -29.53
CA SER A 461 11.27 -7.54 -29.59
C SER A 461 10.14 -8.45 -29.13
N ALA A 462 9.98 -9.58 -29.83
CA ALA A 462 9.12 -10.70 -29.45
C ALA A 462 9.87 -12.01 -29.73
N GLY A 463 10.30 -12.70 -28.67
CA GLY A 463 11.16 -13.88 -28.80
C GLY A 463 12.51 -13.51 -29.42
N SER A 464 12.90 -14.18 -30.51
CA SER A 464 14.14 -13.88 -31.24
C SER A 464 13.98 -12.78 -32.31
N VAL A 465 12.76 -12.32 -32.57
CA VAL A 465 12.48 -11.32 -33.61
C VAL A 465 12.55 -9.93 -32.98
N THR A 466 13.29 -9.03 -33.60
CA THR A 466 13.35 -7.61 -33.23
C THR A 466 13.10 -6.76 -34.46
N VAL A 467 12.20 -5.78 -34.32
CA VAL A 467 11.78 -4.86 -35.38
C VAL A 467 11.88 -3.43 -34.87
N THR A 468 12.30 -2.50 -35.72
CA THR A 468 12.33 -1.07 -35.39
C THR A 468 11.03 -0.40 -35.82
N THR A 469 10.46 0.47 -34.97
CA THR A 469 9.25 1.23 -35.30
C THR A 469 9.51 2.29 -36.38
N ASP A 470 8.51 2.50 -37.25
CA ASP A 470 8.49 3.59 -38.22
C ASP A 470 8.20 4.96 -37.57
N ALA A 471 8.07 6.02 -38.40
CA ALA A 471 7.75 7.38 -37.93
C ALA A 471 6.39 7.51 -37.22
N TYR A 472 5.51 6.52 -37.39
CA TYR A 472 4.17 6.46 -36.79
C TYR A 472 4.12 5.46 -35.63
N GLY A 473 5.26 4.96 -35.17
CA GLY A 473 5.35 4.05 -34.03
C GLY A 473 4.96 2.61 -34.36
N ASN A 474 4.86 2.22 -35.64
CA ASN A 474 4.47 0.88 -36.03
C ASN A 474 5.68 -0.02 -36.27
N ALA A 475 5.67 -1.21 -35.68
CA ALA A 475 6.63 -2.29 -35.95
C ALA A 475 5.90 -3.48 -36.59
N SER A 476 6.28 -3.86 -37.80
CA SER A 476 5.68 -4.99 -38.52
C SER A 476 6.41 -6.30 -38.23
N PHE A 477 5.75 -7.23 -37.56
CA PHE A 477 6.27 -8.57 -37.26
C PHE A 477 5.82 -9.59 -38.32
N PRO A 478 6.68 -10.56 -38.68
CA PRO A 478 6.22 -11.77 -39.36
C PRO A 478 5.31 -12.60 -38.44
N ALA A 479 4.65 -13.61 -39.01
CA ALA A 479 3.96 -14.61 -38.19
C ALA A 479 4.97 -15.26 -37.22
N LEU A 480 4.57 -15.37 -35.95
CA LEU A 480 5.35 -16.02 -34.90
C LEU A 480 4.73 -17.37 -34.56
N PRO A 481 5.49 -18.37 -34.12
CA PRO A 481 4.90 -19.60 -33.59
C PRO A 481 3.89 -19.34 -32.49
N ALA A 482 2.89 -20.21 -32.34
CA ALA A 482 1.95 -20.10 -31.23
C ALA A 482 2.68 -20.23 -29.89
N GLY A 483 2.39 -19.34 -28.95
CA GLY A 483 3.06 -19.30 -27.65
C GLY A 483 2.92 -17.98 -26.91
N SER A 484 3.52 -17.94 -25.72
CA SER A 484 3.63 -16.73 -24.90
C SER A 484 4.97 -16.04 -25.14
N TYR A 485 4.90 -14.74 -25.35
CA TYR A 485 6.01 -13.84 -25.61
C TYR A 485 5.91 -12.63 -24.66
N GLU A 486 6.98 -11.87 -24.56
CA GLU A 486 6.94 -10.49 -24.07
C GLU A 486 7.27 -9.56 -25.24
N LEU A 487 6.40 -8.58 -25.49
CA LEU A 487 6.71 -7.45 -26.35
C LEU A 487 7.56 -6.47 -25.56
N THR A 488 8.87 -6.52 -25.78
CA THR A 488 9.83 -5.63 -25.12
C THR A 488 10.18 -4.47 -26.03
N VAL A 489 9.92 -3.25 -25.57
CA VAL A 489 10.34 -2.01 -26.24
C VAL A 489 11.58 -1.46 -25.54
N THR A 490 12.61 -1.11 -26.31
CA THR A 490 13.82 -0.44 -25.80
C THR A 490 14.28 0.68 -26.72
N GLY A 491 14.85 1.72 -26.11
CA GLY A 491 15.58 2.78 -26.81
C GLY A 491 17.09 2.65 -26.70
N TYR A 492 17.60 1.47 -26.36
CA TYR A 492 19.02 1.27 -26.06
C TYR A 492 19.91 1.56 -27.26
N SER A 493 21.06 2.18 -26.99
CA SER A 493 22.05 2.53 -27.98
C SER A 493 23.45 2.30 -27.41
N PRO A 494 24.42 1.81 -28.21
CA PRO A 494 25.79 1.64 -27.74
C PRO A 494 26.51 2.94 -27.38
N SER A 495 26.06 4.10 -27.91
CA SER A 495 26.82 5.35 -27.86
C SER A 495 26.05 6.55 -27.29
N LYS A 496 24.85 6.34 -26.76
CA LYS A 496 24.02 7.39 -26.15
C LYS A 496 23.06 6.80 -25.15
N ALA A 497 22.52 7.67 -24.29
CA ALA A 497 21.47 7.29 -23.36
C ALA A 497 20.22 6.75 -24.10
N PRO A 498 19.40 5.90 -23.45
CA PRO A 498 18.23 5.30 -24.09
C PRO A 498 17.22 6.36 -24.56
N SER A 499 16.67 6.25 -25.77
CA SER A 499 15.65 7.20 -26.25
C SER A 499 14.30 7.04 -25.55
N VAL A 500 13.96 5.81 -25.16
CA VAL A 500 12.77 5.46 -24.38
C VAL A 500 13.15 4.52 -23.24
N LEU A 501 12.45 4.65 -22.12
CA LEU A 501 12.56 3.72 -21.00
C LEU A 501 12.09 2.33 -21.41
N LYS A 502 12.88 1.30 -21.10
CA LYS A 502 12.52 -0.10 -21.36
C LYS A 502 11.16 -0.42 -20.72
N HIS A 503 10.26 -0.96 -21.53
CA HIS A 503 8.95 -1.42 -21.08
C HIS A 503 8.60 -2.73 -21.79
N ALA A 504 7.90 -3.62 -21.09
CA ALA A 504 7.51 -4.92 -21.62
C ALA A 504 6.05 -5.20 -21.27
N VAL A 505 5.31 -5.75 -22.23
CA VAL A 505 3.95 -6.26 -22.02
C VAL A 505 3.87 -7.71 -22.50
N PRO A 506 3.06 -8.57 -21.87
CA PRO A 506 2.85 -9.93 -22.35
C PRO A 506 2.15 -9.90 -23.72
N LEU A 507 2.53 -10.84 -24.58
CA LEU A 507 1.89 -11.11 -25.86
C LEU A 507 1.62 -12.61 -25.96
N THR A 508 0.41 -12.98 -26.36
CA THR A 508 0.13 -14.37 -26.75
C THR A 508 -0.15 -14.43 -28.23
N VAL A 509 0.58 -15.30 -28.92
CA VAL A 509 0.35 -15.64 -30.33
C VAL A 509 -0.43 -16.93 -30.37
N GLY A 510 -1.59 -16.90 -31.00
CA GLY A 510 -2.51 -18.01 -30.98
C GLY A 510 -2.37 -19.00 -32.10
N SER A 511 -2.62 -20.28 -31.81
CA SER A 511 -2.61 -21.28 -32.86
C SER A 511 -3.92 -21.32 -33.65
N THR A 512 -3.81 -21.37 -34.97
CA THR A 512 -4.94 -21.61 -35.88
C THR A 512 -5.31 -23.09 -36.01
N LYS A 513 -4.44 -23.99 -35.54
CA LYS A 513 -4.55 -25.44 -35.75
C LYS A 513 -5.10 -26.19 -34.54
N ILE A 514 -5.94 -25.54 -33.72
CA ILE A 514 -6.45 -26.14 -32.47
C ILE A 514 -7.53 -27.18 -32.75
N LYS A 515 -7.33 -28.37 -32.19
CA LYS A 515 -8.34 -29.44 -32.11
C LYS A 515 -8.45 -29.92 -30.67
N PHE A 516 -9.65 -29.96 -30.11
CA PHE A 516 -9.86 -30.52 -28.77
C PHE A 516 -10.19 -32.01 -28.82
N ALA A 517 -9.65 -32.79 -27.89
CA ALA A 517 -9.99 -34.21 -27.77
C ALA A 517 -11.50 -34.43 -27.52
N ASP A 518 -12.13 -33.51 -26.81
CA ASP A 518 -13.55 -33.51 -26.46
C ASP A 518 -14.37 -32.46 -27.24
N GLU A 519 -13.91 -32.06 -28.43
CA GLU A 519 -14.56 -31.01 -29.24
C GLU A 519 -16.06 -31.27 -29.46
N LYS A 520 -16.46 -32.54 -29.66
CA LYS A 520 -17.86 -32.96 -29.84
C LYS A 520 -18.75 -32.67 -28.63
N LYS A 521 -18.19 -32.45 -27.43
CA LYS A 521 -18.92 -32.08 -26.21
C LYS A 521 -19.12 -30.57 -26.09
N ILE A 522 -18.40 -29.76 -26.87
CA ILE A 522 -18.53 -28.31 -26.90
C ILE A 522 -19.80 -27.98 -27.66
N ALA A 523 -20.67 -27.15 -27.08
CA ALA A 523 -21.88 -26.76 -27.77
C ALA A 523 -21.56 -25.94 -29.05
N PRO A 524 -22.32 -26.08 -30.15
CA PRO A 524 -22.07 -25.35 -31.40
C PRO A 524 -21.97 -23.83 -31.22
N TRP A 525 -22.79 -23.26 -30.32
CA TRP A 525 -22.78 -21.82 -30.00
C TRP A 525 -21.51 -21.36 -29.25
N ALA A 526 -20.80 -22.27 -28.58
CA ALA A 526 -19.59 -21.97 -27.82
C ALA A 526 -18.31 -22.27 -28.61
N LEU A 527 -18.38 -23.15 -29.62
CA LEU A 527 -17.20 -23.71 -30.28
C LEU A 527 -16.23 -22.65 -30.82
N LYS A 528 -16.77 -21.60 -31.45
CA LYS A 528 -15.97 -20.48 -31.96
C LYS A 528 -15.23 -19.76 -30.84
N SER A 529 -15.93 -19.38 -29.77
CA SER A 529 -15.32 -18.68 -28.63
C SER A 529 -14.36 -19.57 -27.86
N VAL A 530 -14.60 -20.88 -27.77
CA VAL A 530 -13.65 -21.81 -27.14
C VAL A 530 -12.35 -21.88 -27.95
N LYS A 531 -12.43 -22.03 -29.28
CA LYS A 531 -11.24 -22.04 -30.15
C LYS A 531 -10.51 -20.70 -30.11
N ASN A 532 -11.23 -19.58 -30.22
CA ASN A 532 -10.65 -18.23 -30.14
C ASN A 532 -10.03 -17.95 -28.76
N GLY A 533 -10.71 -18.33 -27.69
CA GLY A 533 -10.25 -18.14 -26.32
C GLY A 533 -9.04 -19.02 -25.98
N TYR A 534 -8.93 -20.21 -26.56
CA TYR A 534 -7.74 -21.04 -26.39
C TYR A 534 -6.58 -20.55 -27.27
N ALA A 535 -6.84 -20.21 -28.53
CA ALA A 535 -5.85 -19.62 -29.42
C ALA A 535 -5.21 -18.39 -28.77
N SER A 536 -6.03 -17.51 -28.22
CA SER A 536 -5.56 -16.32 -27.54
C SER A 536 -4.78 -16.52 -26.23
N GLY A 537 -4.68 -17.76 -25.73
CA GLY A 537 -4.19 -18.07 -24.38
C GLY A 537 -5.04 -17.49 -23.25
N LEU A 538 -6.19 -16.89 -23.56
CA LEU A 538 -7.14 -16.39 -22.56
C LEU A 538 -7.70 -17.57 -21.75
N LEU A 539 -8.00 -18.66 -22.43
CA LEU A 539 -8.44 -19.95 -21.89
C LEU A 539 -7.33 -20.98 -21.99
N SER A 540 -7.33 -21.93 -21.07
CA SER A 540 -6.47 -23.12 -21.09
C SER A 540 -7.31 -24.39 -21.11
N GLY A 541 -6.71 -25.49 -21.59
CA GLY A 541 -7.28 -26.83 -21.53
C GLY A 541 -7.00 -27.51 -20.18
N THR A 542 -7.71 -28.59 -19.89
CA THR A 542 -7.52 -29.44 -18.69
C THR A 542 -6.56 -30.60 -18.92
N GLY A 543 -6.17 -30.89 -20.18
CA GLY A 543 -5.20 -31.92 -20.55
C GLY A 543 -3.99 -31.37 -21.32
N THR A 544 -2.93 -32.17 -21.40
CA THR A 544 -1.69 -31.88 -22.15
C THR A 544 -1.64 -32.70 -23.45
N GLY A 545 -0.90 -32.23 -24.46
CA GLY A 545 -0.71 -32.92 -25.76
C GLY A 545 -1.26 -32.16 -26.96
N GLU A 546 -1.12 -32.74 -28.16
CA GLU A 546 -1.50 -32.12 -29.46
C GLU A 546 -3.00 -31.83 -29.60
N ALA A 547 -3.85 -32.56 -28.87
CA ALA A 547 -5.29 -32.34 -28.80
C ALA A 547 -5.73 -32.24 -27.33
N PRO A 548 -5.62 -31.05 -26.70
CA PRO A 548 -5.97 -30.89 -25.29
C PRO A 548 -7.47 -31.15 -25.06
N THR A 549 -7.81 -31.59 -23.84
CA THR A 549 -9.21 -31.64 -23.39
C THR A 549 -9.63 -30.24 -22.93
N PHE A 550 -10.80 -29.75 -23.34
CA PHE A 550 -11.34 -28.46 -22.89
C PHE A 550 -12.22 -28.58 -21.64
N SER A 551 -12.92 -29.71 -21.47
CA SER A 551 -13.92 -29.95 -20.43
C SER A 551 -15.08 -28.94 -20.45
N PRO A 552 -15.86 -28.80 -21.56
CA PRO A 552 -16.81 -27.70 -21.74
C PRO A 552 -17.93 -27.64 -20.69
N LYS A 553 -18.29 -28.79 -20.10
CA LYS A 553 -19.41 -28.91 -19.15
C LYS A 553 -18.98 -28.80 -17.68
N ASP A 554 -17.69 -28.78 -17.39
CA ASP A 554 -17.21 -28.64 -16.01
C ASP A 554 -17.55 -27.24 -15.48
N ARG A 555 -17.83 -27.18 -14.18
CA ARG A 555 -18.15 -25.93 -13.47
C ARG A 555 -16.88 -25.13 -13.24
N LEU A 556 -16.95 -23.83 -13.46
CA LEU A 556 -15.84 -22.92 -13.20
C LEU A 556 -15.91 -22.43 -11.75
N THR A 557 -14.76 -22.38 -11.05
CA THR A 557 -14.69 -21.81 -9.71
C THR A 557 -14.52 -20.29 -9.75
N ARG A 558 -14.79 -19.63 -8.62
CA ARG A 558 -14.57 -18.19 -8.46
C ARG A 558 -13.11 -17.79 -8.68
N ALA A 559 -12.15 -18.58 -8.17
CA ALA A 559 -10.72 -18.34 -8.39
C ALA A 559 -10.33 -18.48 -9.87
N GLN A 560 -10.85 -19.50 -10.56
CA GLN A 560 -10.63 -19.67 -11.99
C GLN A 560 -11.17 -18.50 -12.81
N PHE A 561 -12.36 -18.00 -12.49
CA PHE A 561 -12.90 -16.84 -13.20
C PHE A 561 -12.15 -15.54 -12.88
N ALA A 562 -11.71 -15.34 -11.63
CA ALA A 562 -10.85 -14.21 -11.27
C ALA A 562 -9.52 -14.23 -12.05
N ALA A 563 -8.88 -15.39 -12.17
CA ALA A 563 -7.67 -15.55 -12.98
C ALA A 563 -7.90 -15.26 -14.47
N LEU A 564 -9.07 -15.62 -15.02
CA LEU A 564 -9.45 -15.23 -16.38
C LEU A 564 -9.60 -13.71 -16.53
N ALA A 565 -10.22 -13.03 -15.56
CA ALA A 565 -10.39 -11.58 -15.59
C ALA A 565 -9.04 -10.84 -15.47
N VAL A 566 -8.14 -11.31 -14.61
CA VAL A 566 -6.76 -10.78 -14.50
C VAL A 566 -6.00 -10.93 -15.80
N ARG A 567 -6.08 -12.12 -16.42
CA ARG A 567 -5.44 -12.37 -17.72
C ARG A 567 -6.03 -11.52 -18.84
N LEU A 568 -7.36 -11.37 -18.87
CA LEU A 568 -8.08 -10.51 -19.82
C LEU A 568 -7.56 -9.06 -19.79
N LEU A 569 -7.27 -8.56 -18.59
CA LEU A 569 -6.77 -7.20 -18.38
C LEU A 569 -5.23 -7.08 -18.45
N GLY A 570 -4.50 -8.18 -18.62
CA GLY A 570 -3.03 -8.18 -18.63
C GLY A 570 -2.42 -7.73 -17.30
N LEU A 571 -3.12 -7.94 -16.19
CA LEU A 571 -2.66 -7.54 -14.86
C LEU A 571 -1.54 -8.48 -14.37
N ASP A 572 -0.53 -7.91 -13.71
CA ASP A 572 0.56 -8.66 -13.08
C ASP A 572 0.05 -9.35 -11.80
N ALA A 573 0.02 -10.68 -11.82
CA ALA A 573 -0.38 -11.51 -10.68
C ALA A 573 0.74 -11.68 -9.64
N GLY A 574 1.96 -11.19 -9.89
CA GLY A 574 3.14 -11.50 -9.10
C GLY A 574 3.49 -10.55 -7.96
N MET A 575 2.89 -9.36 -7.85
CA MET A 575 3.60 -8.26 -7.16
C MET A 575 2.81 -7.36 -6.21
N ASP A 576 1.67 -7.79 -5.65
CA ASP A 576 0.97 -6.95 -4.67
C ASP A 576 0.83 -7.60 -3.30
N ALA A 577 1.94 -7.57 -2.53
CA ALA A 577 1.99 -7.99 -1.13
C ALA A 577 1.08 -7.14 -0.22
N ALA A 578 0.60 -5.98 -0.69
CA ALA A 578 -0.23 -5.04 0.06
C ALA A 578 -1.73 -5.09 -0.31
N ALA A 579 -2.14 -5.83 -1.36
CA ALA A 579 -3.55 -6.00 -1.71
C ALA A 579 -4.34 -6.73 -0.60
N PRO A 580 -5.65 -6.43 -0.41
CA PRO A 580 -6.48 -7.15 0.55
C PRO A 580 -6.43 -8.67 0.28
N SER A 581 -5.92 -9.43 1.24
CA SER A 581 -5.91 -10.89 1.17
C SER A 581 -7.12 -11.44 1.92
N PHE A 582 -7.80 -12.41 1.30
CA PHE A 582 -8.92 -13.09 1.92
C PHE A 582 -8.41 -14.24 2.80
N THR A 583 -9.07 -14.47 3.93
CA THR A 583 -8.65 -15.46 4.95
C THR A 583 -8.64 -16.90 4.44
N ASP A 584 -9.37 -17.20 3.37
CA ASP A 584 -9.44 -18.50 2.71
C ASP A 584 -8.61 -18.58 1.41
N VAL A 585 -7.88 -17.53 1.07
CA VAL A 585 -6.87 -17.54 -0.01
C VAL A 585 -5.51 -17.84 0.61
N LYS A 586 -5.15 -19.13 0.61
CA LYS A 586 -3.90 -19.61 1.20
C LYS A 586 -2.70 -19.10 0.41
N ALA A 587 -1.67 -18.64 1.13
CA ALA A 587 -0.40 -18.26 0.53
C ALA A 587 0.19 -19.41 -0.32
N GLY A 588 0.72 -19.08 -1.49
CA GLY A 588 1.27 -20.04 -2.45
C GLY A 588 0.23 -20.79 -3.28
N SER A 589 -1.08 -20.54 -3.10
CA SER A 589 -2.10 -21.10 -3.99
C SER A 589 -1.91 -20.54 -5.40
N TRP A 590 -2.11 -21.36 -6.43
CA TRP A 590 -1.92 -20.95 -7.84
C TRP A 590 -2.76 -19.71 -8.23
N TYR A 591 -3.87 -19.48 -7.53
CA TYR A 591 -4.77 -18.35 -7.74
C TYR A 591 -4.51 -17.15 -6.82
N GLU A 592 -3.60 -17.23 -5.85
CA GLU A 592 -3.39 -16.17 -4.85
C GLU A 592 -3.14 -14.83 -5.53
N GLY A 593 -2.13 -14.79 -6.40
CA GLY A 593 -1.74 -13.59 -7.13
C GLY A 593 -2.87 -12.99 -7.96
N ALA A 594 -3.61 -13.85 -8.67
CA ALA A 594 -4.75 -13.41 -9.47
C ALA A 594 -5.89 -12.85 -8.61
N VAL A 595 -6.26 -13.52 -7.52
CA VAL A 595 -7.33 -13.04 -6.65
C VAL A 595 -6.94 -11.70 -6.01
N ARG A 596 -5.69 -11.55 -5.59
CA ARG A 596 -5.15 -10.30 -5.02
C ARG A 596 -5.13 -9.17 -6.03
N ALA A 597 -4.59 -9.40 -7.24
CA ALA A 597 -4.59 -8.42 -8.31
C ALA A 597 -6.02 -7.98 -8.68
N ALA A 598 -6.94 -8.94 -8.80
CA ALA A 598 -8.34 -8.64 -9.08
C ALA A 598 -9.00 -7.84 -7.94
N ALA A 599 -8.69 -8.14 -6.68
CA ALA A 599 -9.23 -7.41 -5.53
C ALA A 599 -8.68 -5.99 -5.43
N ALA A 600 -7.38 -5.81 -5.70
CA ALA A 600 -6.72 -4.50 -5.72
C ALA A 600 -7.32 -3.57 -6.78
N GLN A 601 -7.68 -4.11 -7.94
CA GLN A 601 -8.35 -3.38 -9.02
C GLN A 601 -9.88 -3.26 -8.83
N GLY A 602 -10.43 -3.73 -7.70
CA GLY A 602 -11.86 -3.68 -7.42
C GLY A 602 -12.72 -4.58 -8.33
N ILE A 603 -12.11 -5.50 -9.07
CA ILE A 603 -12.79 -6.41 -10.01
C ILE A 603 -13.57 -7.47 -9.24
N VAL A 604 -12.94 -8.08 -8.25
CA VAL A 604 -13.58 -9.05 -7.36
C VAL A 604 -13.77 -8.47 -5.96
N SER A 605 -14.81 -8.97 -5.31
CA SER A 605 -15.08 -8.73 -3.89
C SER A 605 -15.28 -10.07 -3.19
N GLY A 606 -14.97 -10.09 -1.89
CA GLY A 606 -15.24 -11.24 -1.03
C GLY A 606 -16.73 -11.52 -0.90
N THR A 607 -17.06 -12.68 -0.35
CA THR A 607 -18.44 -13.09 -0.05
C THR A 607 -18.92 -12.58 1.31
N GLY A 608 -18.09 -11.84 2.04
CA GLY A 608 -18.29 -11.46 3.44
C GLY A 608 -17.30 -12.17 4.38
N ASP A 609 -17.22 -11.71 5.63
CA ASP A 609 -16.37 -12.28 6.70
C ASP A 609 -14.88 -12.45 6.34
N GLY A 610 -14.38 -11.61 5.42
CA GLY A 610 -13.04 -11.70 4.88
C GLY A 610 -12.74 -12.95 4.06
N LYS A 611 -13.77 -13.61 3.50
CA LYS A 611 -13.62 -14.79 2.63
C LYS A 611 -13.87 -14.46 1.16
N PHE A 612 -13.23 -15.20 0.26
CA PHE A 612 -13.42 -15.14 -1.18
C PHE A 612 -14.18 -16.34 -1.74
N GLN A 613 -14.05 -17.50 -1.09
CA GLN A 613 -14.52 -18.82 -1.54
C GLN A 613 -13.91 -19.23 -2.88
N PRO A 614 -12.58 -19.41 -2.97
CA PRO A 614 -11.88 -19.65 -4.24
C PRO A 614 -12.37 -20.89 -5.00
N ASP A 615 -12.73 -21.96 -4.28
CA ASP A 615 -13.16 -23.23 -4.86
C ASP A 615 -14.68 -23.33 -5.10
N ALA A 616 -15.46 -22.34 -4.64
CA ALA A 616 -16.90 -22.35 -4.86
C ALA A 616 -17.21 -22.13 -6.36
N PRO A 617 -18.23 -22.80 -6.92
CA PRO A 617 -18.69 -22.55 -8.28
C PRO A 617 -19.12 -21.10 -8.46
N VAL A 618 -18.69 -20.47 -9.55
CA VAL A 618 -19.13 -19.11 -9.90
C VAL A 618 -20.54 -19.15 -10.48
N THR A 619 -21.40 -18.25 -10.02
CA THR A 619 -22.77 -18.09 -10.54
C THR A 619 -22.79 -17.14 -11.72
N ARG A 620 -23.83 -17.22 -12.57
CA ARG A 620 -24.03 -16.29 -13.69
C ARG A 620 -24.13 -14.84 -13.24
N GLN A 621 -24.78 -14.57 -12.10
CA GLN A 621 -24.84 -13.22 -11.54
C GLN A 621 -23.46 -12.69 -11.08
N ASP A 622 -22.62 -13.54 -10.50
CA ASP A 622 -21.28 -13.13 -10.07
C ASP A 622 -20.36 -12.89 -11.27
N MET A 623 -20.47 -13.73 -12.30
CA MET A 623 -19.78 -13.53 -13.57
C MET A 623 -20.17 -12.19 -14.21
N ALA A 624 -21.46 -11.83 -14.21
CA ALA A 624 -21.94 -10.55 -14.73
C ALA A 624 -21.35 -9.35 -13.96
N VAL A 625 -21.30 -9.43 -12.63
CA VAL A 625 -20.69 -8.38 -11.78
C VAL A 625 -19.21 -8.20 -12.09
N ILE A 626 -18.46 -9.31 -12.21
CA ILE A 626 -17.04 -9.26 -12.53
C ILE A 626 -16.81 -8.65 -13.92
N LEU A 627 -17.55 -9.08 -14.94
CA LEU A 627 -17.41 -8.56 -16.31
C LEU A 627 -17.81 -7.07 -16.41
N ALA A 628 -18.88 -6.65 -15.73
CA ALA A 628 -19.26 -5.25 -15.68
C ALA A 628 -18.16 -4.38 -15.06
N ARG A 629 -17.47 -4.86 -14.02
CA ARG A 629 -16.33 -4.16 -13.41
C ARG A 629 -15.10 -4.14 -14.30
N VAL A 630 -14.78 -5.26 -14.93
CA VAL A 630 -13.66 -5.38 -15.90
C VAL A 630 -13.78 -4.34 -17.01
N LEU A 631 -14.99 -4.18 -17.55
CA LEU A 631 -15.27 -3.27 -18.66
C LEU A 631 -15.76 -1.89 -18.22
N LYS A 632 -15.82 -1.63 -16.90
CA LYS A 632 -16.35 -0.40 -16.29
C LYS A 632 -17.72 0.01 -16.85
N LEU A 633 -18.60 -0.96 -17.05
CA LEU A 633 -19.96 -0.70 -17.56
C LEU A 633 -20.79 0.05 -16.51
N ASP A 634 -21.66 0.93 -16.97
CA ASP A 634 -22.65 1.59 -16.12
C ASP A 634 -23.68 0.57 -15.64
N ALA A 635 -23.60 0.22 -14.35
CA ALA A 635 -24.49 -0.71 -13.67
C ALA A 635 -25.54 0.02 -12.81
N THR A 636 -25.78 1.31 -13.03
CA THR A 636 -26.77 2.11 -12.28
C THR A 636 -28.16 2.09 -12.92
N ALA A 637 -28.25 1.73 -14.20
CA ALA A 637 -29.52 1.64 -14.92
C ALA A 637 -30.40 0.49 -14.39
N ALA A 638 -31.69 0.77 -14.20
CA ALA A 638 -32.69 -0.26 -13.99
C ALA A 638 -32.83 -1.11 -15.27
N GLY A 639 -33.05 -2.42 -15.12
CA GLY A 639 -33.29 -3.30 -16.27
C GLY A 639 -34.47 -2.79 -17.10
N ASP A 640 -34.32 -2.79 -18.42
CA ASP A 640 -35.32 -2.34 -19.41
C ASP A 640 -36.54 -3.29 -19.56
N GLY A 641 -36.68 -4.27 -18.66
CA GLY A 641 -37.70 -5.31 -18.71
C GLY A 641 -37.41 -6.45 -19.69
N SER A 642 -36.30 -6.43 -20.42
CA SER A 642 -35.93 -7.51 -21.36
C SER A 642 -35.55 -8.83 -20.68
N ILE A 643 -35.14 -8.78 -19.40
CA ILE A 643 -34.71 -9.93 -18.60
C ILE A 643 -35.83 -10.31 -17.63
N ARG A 644 -36.53 -11.42 -17.91
CA ARG A 644 -37.75 -11.81 -17.20
C ARG A 644 -37.54 -12.18 -15.73
N ASP A 645 -36.43 -12.84 -15.43
CA ASP A 645 -36.10 -13.35 -14.09
C ASP A 645 -35.10 -12.46 -13.34
N LEU A 646 -34.94 -11.19 -13.75
CA LEU A 646 -34.02 -10.25 -13.11
C LEU A 646 -34.32 -10.07 -11.61
N ALA A 647 -35.60 -10.17 -11.22
CA ALA A 647 -36.02 -10.10 -9.82
C ALA A 647 -35.45 -11.24 -8.95
N ALA A 648 -35.11 -12.39 -9.54
CA ALA A 648 -34.48 -13.52 -8.85
C ALA A 648 -32.98 -13.30 -8.56
N ALA A 649 -32.37 -12.26 -9.15
CA ALA A 649 -30.99 -11.89 -8.86
C ALA A 649 -30.87 -11.17 -7.51
N SER A 650 -29.72 -11.37 -6.86
CA SER A 650 -29.37 -10.57 -5.68
C SER A 650 -29.33 -9.08 -6.02
N ALA A 651 -29.73 -8.21 -5.09
CA ALA A 651 -29.81 -6.77 -5.32
C ALA A 651 -28.51 -6.17 -5.90
N TYR A 652 -27.34 -6.61 -5.38
CA TYR A 652 -26.02 -6.15 -5.85
C TYR A 652 -25.72 -6.49 -7.32
N ALA A 653 -26.38 -7.48 -7.91
CA ALA A 653 -26.06 -7.98 -9.24
C ALA A 653 -27.02 -7.49 -10.33
N ARG A 654 -28.18 -6.93 -9.98
CA ARG A 654 -29.24 -6.58 -10.95
C ARG A 654 -28.75 -5.60 -12.01
N GLY A 655 -28.07 -4.52 -11.59
CA GLY A 655 -27.52 -3.52 -12.50
C GLY A 655 -26.47 -4.10 -13.42
N SER A 656 -25.55 -4.91 -12.89
CA SER A 656 -24.51 -5.56 -13.70
C SER A 656 -25.08 -6.57 -14.69
N ILE A 657 -26.11 -7.33 -14.32
CA ILE A 657 -26.82 -8.25 -15.22
C ILE A 657 -27.44 -7.48 -16.39
N ALA A 658 -28.11 -6.35 -16.12
CA ALA A 658 -28.67 -5.50 -17.16
C ALA A 658 -27.57 -4.97 -18.10
N ALA A 659 -26.46 -4.48 -17.54
CA ALA A 659 -25.35 -3.92 -18.30
C ALA A 659 -24.68 -4.94 -19.23
N VAL A 660 -24.38 -6.15 -18.75
CA VAL A 660 -23.74 -7.19 -19.58
C VAL A 660 -24.68 -7.76 -20.63
N HIS A 661 -25.98 -7.78 -20.36
CA HIS A 661 -27.00 -8.19 -21.32
C HIS A 661 -27.15 -7.15 -22.44
N ALA A 662 -27.29 -5.87 -22.08
CA ALA A 662 -27.37 -4.77 -23.04
C ALA A 662 -26.13 -4.67 -23.94
N SER A 663 -24.96 -5.04 -23.40
CA SER A 663 -23.69 -5.06 -24.14
C SER A 663 -23.48 -6.33 -24.98
N GLY A 664 -24.40 -7.29 -24.94
CA GLY A 664 -24.29 -8.57 -25.66
C GLY A 664 -23.20 -9.52 -25.12
N LEU A 665 -22.61 -9.21 -23.96
CA LEU A 665 -21.53 -9.99 -23.35
C LEU A 665 -22.05 -11.31 -22.79
N MET A 666 -23.25 -11.27 -22.22
CA MET A 666 -23.95 -12.43 -21.71
C MET A 666 -25.41 -12.39 -22.14
N VAL A 667 -25.89 -13.49 -22.71
CA VAL A 667 -27.29 -13.62 -23.14
C VAL A 667 -28.04 -14.61 -22.24
N GLY A 668 -29.36 -14.43 -22.15
CA GLY A 668 -30.28 -15.37 -21.50
C GLY A 668 -30.65 -16.56 -22.38
N ASP A 669 -31.60 -17.37 -21.91
CA ASP A 669 -32.20 -18.43 -22.71
C ASP A 669 -33.25 -17.90 -23.70
N SER A 670 -33.76 -18.79 -24.56
CA SER A 670 -34.79 -18.45 -25.55
C SER A 670 -36.13 -18.02 -24.95
N ALA A 671 -36.35 -18.27 -23.64
CA ALA A 671 -37.54 -17.81 -22.93
C ALA A 671 -37.36 -16.42 -22.31
N GLY A 672 -36.18 -15.80 -22.46
CA GLY A 672 -35.87 -14.47 -21.91
C GLY A 672 -35.40 -14.48 -20.45
N ASN A 673 -35.01 -15.64 -19.91
CA ASN A 673 -34.46 -15.74 -18.55
C ASN A 673 -32.93 -15.69 -18.57
N PHE A 674 -32.34 -14.92 -17.67
CA PHE A 674 -30.90 -14.84 -17.48
C PHE A 674 -30.36 -15.97 -16.59
N GLN A 675 -31.18 -16.55 -15.71
CA GLN A 675 -30.84 -17.59 -14.75
C GLN A 675 -29.72 -17.17 -13.77
N PRO A 676 -29.91 -16.12 -12.95
CA PRO A 676 -28.85 -15.48 -12.18
C PRO A 676 -28.13 -16.42 -11.19
N LYS A 677 -28.84 -17.42 -10.65
CA LYS A 677 -28.30 -18.38 -9.67
C LYS A 677 -27.66 -19.62 -10.30
N ALA A 678 -27.80 -19.82 -11.61
CA ALA A 678 -27.21 -20.97 -12.27
C ALA A 678 -25.67 -20.88 -12.26
N GLN A 679 -25.04 -22.04 -12.16
CA GLN A 679 -23.58 -22.14 -12.14
C GLN A 679 -23.03 -22.08 -13.56
N VAL A 680 -21.84 -21.49 -13.70
CA VAL A 680 -21.20 -21.26 -15.00
C VAL A 680 -20.38 -22.48 -15.41
N SER A 681 -20.62 -22.98 -16.62
CA SER A 681 -19.75 -23.98 -17.26
C SER A 681 -18.56 -23.32 -17.96
N ARG A 682 -17.50 -24.09 -18.21
CA ARG A 682 -16.30 -23.61 -18.92
C ARG A 682 -16.61 -23.05 -20.31
N GLU A 683 -17.53 -23.66 -21.06
CA GLU A 683 -17.95 -23.14 -22.39
C GLU A 683 -18.76 -21.84 -22.31
N MET A 684 -19.54 -21.63 -21.22
CA MET A 684 -20.23 -20.35 -21.00
C MET A 684 -19.24 -19.23 -20.65
N ALA A 685 -18.27 -19.53 -19.77
CA ALA A 685 -17.21 -18.59 -19.43
C ALA A 685 -16.37 -18.22 -20.65
N ALA A 686 -16.10 -19.18 -21.54
CA ALA A 686 -15.38 -18.95 -22.80
C ALA A 686 -16.09 -17.92 -23.69
N VAL A 687 -17.40 -18.04 -23.88
CA VAL A 687 -18.17 -17.06 -24.66
C VAL A 687 -18.13 -15.70 -24.00
N ALA A 688 -18.42 -15.61 -22.70
CA ALA A 688 -18.50 -14.34 -22.02
C ALA A 688 -17.16 -13.58 -21.99
N ILE A 689 -16.05 -14.29 -21.74
CA ILE A 689 -14.71 -13.69 -21.68
C ILE A 689 -14.20 -13.28 -23.06
N VAL A 690 -14.50 -14.06 -24.11
CA VAL A 690 -14.13 -13.70 -25.49
C VAL A 690 -14.95 -12.52 -25.99
N ASN A 691 -16.25 -12.46 -25.69
CA ASN A 691 -17.05 -11.28 -26.03
C ASN A 691 -16.53 -10.03 -25.30
N ALA A 692 -16.18 -10.16 -24.01
CA ALA A 692 -15.58 -9.06 -23.26
C ALA A 692 -14.24 -8.63 -23.87
N TYR A 693 -13.40 -9.59 -24.25
CA TYR A 693 -12.15 -9.32 -24.94
C TYR A 693 -12.34 -8.58 -26.27
N GLU A 694 -13.28 -9.02 -27.11
CA GLU A 694 -13.58 -8.39 -28.41
C GLU A 694 -14.19 -6.98 -28.27
N SER A 695 -14.75 -6.66 -27.11
CA SER A 695 -15.30 -5.32 -26.81
C SER A 695 -14.24 -4.28 -26.39
N LEU A 696 -13.04 -4.71 -25.98
CA LEU A 696 -11.95 -3.84 -25.52
C LEU A 696 -11.15 -3.22 -26.68
N LYS A 697 -11.82 -2.75 -27.74
CA LYS A 697 -11.18 -2.17 -28.93
C LYS A 697 -10.48 -0.84 -28.66
#